data_AF-A0A8G1VZB9-F1
#
_entry.id   AF-A0A8G1VZB9-F1
#
_cell.length_a   1.000
_cell.length_b   1.000
_cell.length_c   1.000
_cell.angle_alpha   90.00
_cell.angle_beta   90.00
_cell.angle_gamma   90.00
#
_symmetry.space_group_name_H-M   'P 1'
#
loop_
_entity.id
_entity.type
_entity.pdbx_description
1 polymer ?
#
loop_
_entity_poly.entity_id
_entity_poly.type
_entity_poly.pdbx_seq_one_letter_code
_entity_poly.pdbx_strand_id
1 'polypeptide(L)'
;MPLTQGTFDFLFHHVVLPPKLPQEHGVPQERELHEYVLAVLQDYLSKSPSESRAGLNLTHGMLQNWLEIQKPAGPCEQALAQKLSDLRLDGAIALYIRAQNCGWIGFHDTTQKKVIFDAFEASPLAKDVLSAQGSLLRRFPGQSVAIPSDRLSEATFCSWLARDLTRLSTEVVDEMSPTSTKAGRTLPEERDTAHPGLVTECLMTQLLAFGKRNKWPSFEKHMHDETILRRAFPEDEGQLQFKNLMLYLVARLGLQATNMRPTVSADQLEIIRMKIARRTCKLQSAAYEFVAKQAHSTVRVILKALQDIQATIRKSDRVVVPQAFQHTSKDLQMSLKNCSEYLRNAMTRAPSQVQTSQFSRTYPAREPRNAHGLPTVQEDNLLTIFDCERWVENELGGWTNILTPSESLSSALASLFGDYYGRARAIYADNPEAVSIMVLTVLELWMALDQMCVRLCPLLADYSPEIPTNFLEPLLLSQRSQMERAYKVEDYIQKRHRDAGRYPSILQDLMPQCFGARYSDASQKHQQLRLRIEEHARRQVEKKRDEWSEKSVKHSNLLREAGRLGCEFYWSYDGYRRHSISCKKCSLERQAAGITINIHERPLPENETTMKAVVFEIDCPRWLAAWRDITWKMTQDLGRSGFSAGVAVEEDILRYSETRPFVTDLGQRLTIGSTAKSFLRTHYNGRSFSVRFDEVALPNGLRFKLLDKDSRIWITD
;
A
#
# COMPACT_ATOMS: atom_id res chain seq x y z
N MET A 1 -40.69 2.96 8.12
CA MET A 1 -39.76 2.72 9.24
C MET A 1 -38.70 3.83 9.23
N PRO A 2 -38.62 4.67 10.27
CA PRO A 2 -37.53 5.64 10.38
C PRO A 2 -36.18 4.92 10.49
N LEU A 3 -35.16 5.41 9.78
CA LEU A 3 -33.82 4.83 9.80
C LEU A 3 -32.99 5.52 10.89
N THR A 4 -32.19 4.76 11.63
CA THR A 4 -31.12 5.34 12.44
C THR A 4 -29.95 5.74 11.54
N GLN A 5 -29.06 6.60 12.03
CA GLN A 5 -27.87 6.99 11.25
C GLN A 5 -27.01 5.78 10.88
N GLY A 6 -26.74 4.87 11.83
CA GLY A 6 -25.95 3.67 11.56
C GLY A 6 -26.60 2.76 10.50
N THR A 7 -27.92 2.65 10.50
CA THR A 7 -28.65 1.87 9.49
C THR A 7 -28.61 2.51 8.12
N PHE A 8 -28.74 3.84 8.07
CA PHE A 8 -28.57 4.58 6.83
C PHE A 8 -27.17 4.40 6.25
N ASP A 9 -26.12 4.56 7.06
CA ASP A 9 -24.74 4.40 6.60
C ASP A 9 -24.47 2.98 6.10
N PHE A 10 -24.99 1.96 6.79
CA PHE A 10 -24.91 0.57 6.33
C PHE A 10 -25.62 0.37 4.98
N LEU A 11 -26.87 0.87 4.84
CA LEU A 11 -27.61 0.83 3.57
C LEU A 11 -26.91 1.60 2.45
N PHE A 12 -26.30 2.75 2.76
CA PHE A 12 -25.55 3.54 1.80
C PHE A 12 -24.34 2.75 1.27
N HIS A 13 -23.55 2.13 2.14
CA HIS A 13 -22.40 1.36 1.70
C HIS A 13 -22.76 0.05 0.98
N HIS A 14 -23.81 -0.65 1.39
CA HIS A 14 -24.16 -1.97 0.84
C HIS A 14 -25.19 -1.96 -0.29
N VAL A 15 -26.03 -0.91 -0.39
CA VAL A 15 -27.04 -0.76 -1.46
C VAL A 15 -26.66 0.34 -2.44
N VAL A 16 -26.16 1.49 -1.96
CA VAL A 16 -25.76 2.64 -2.79
C VAL A 16 -24.34 2.49 -3.33
N LEU A 17 -23.46 1.75 -2.67
CA LEU A 17 -22.10 1.44 -3.16
C LEU A 17 -21.37 2.70 -3.66
N PRO A 18 -21.09 3.67 -2.77
CA PRO A 18 -20.43 4.92 -3.15
C PRO A 18 -19.01 4.67 -3.71
N PRO A 19 -18.43 5.65 -4.44
CA PRO A 19 -17.08 5.50 -5.03
C PRO A 19 -15.99 5.17 -4.00
N LYS A 20 -16.12 5.68 -2.77
CA LYS A 20 -15.23 5.37 -1.64
C LYS A 20 -15.99 4.52 -0.63
N LEU A 21 -15.64 3.24 -0.55
CA LEU A 21 -16.14 2.32 0.47
C LEU A 21 -15.31 2.44 1.77
N PRO A 22 -15.92 2.20 2.94
CA PRO A 22 -15.22 2.22 4.22
C PRO A 22 -14.12 1.17 4.24
N GLN A 23 -12.99 1.50 4.88
CA GLN A 23 -11.81 0.63 5.00
C GLN A 23 -11.85 -0.26 6.25
N GLU A 24 -12.84 -0.07 7.12
CA GLU A 24 -13.06 -0.84 8.34
C GLU A 24 -14.46 -1.47 8.33
N HIS A 25 -14.58 -2.64 8.94
CA HIS A 25 -15.88 -3.30 9.12
C HIS A 25 -16.68 -2.57 10.19
N GLY A 26 -17.76 -1.90 9.79
CA GLY A 26 -18.72 -1.30 10.73
C GLY A 26 -19.51 -2.35 11.51
N VAL A 27 -20.29 -1.89 12.50
CA VAL A 27 -21.21 -2.76 13.25
C VAL A 27 -22.18 -3.44 12.27
N PRO A 28 -22.29 -4.78 12.27
CA PRO A 28 -23.18 -5.49 11.35
C PRO A 28 -24.64 -5.07 11.56
N GLN A 29 -25.30 -4.57 10.50
CA GLN A 29 -26.74 -4.21 10.52
C GLN A 29 -27.53 -4.97 9.44
N GLU A 30 -27.18 -6.25 9.25
CA GLU A 30 -27.81 -7.10 8.23
C GLU A 30 -29.30 -7.32 8.47
N ARG A 31 -29.73 -7.39 9.74
CA ARG A 31 -31.13 -7.57 10.08
C ARG A 31 -31.94 -6.34 9.67
N GLU A 32 -31.45 -5.15 9.99
CA GLU A 32 -32.09 -3.88 9.64
C GLU A 32 -32.09 -3.67 8.12
N LEU A 33 -31.03 -4.07 7.41
CA LEU A 33 -31.00 -4.12 5.95
C LEU A 33 -32.11 -5.03 5.40
N HIS A 34 -32.25 -6.25 5.93
CA HIS A 34 -33.28 -7.18 5.50
C HIS A 34 -34.70 -6.66 5.77
N GLU A 35 -34.96 -6.15 6.98
CA GLU A 35 -36.24 -5.53 7.35
C GLU A 35 -36.58 -4.35 6.43
N TYR A 36 -35.58 -3.54 6.08
CA TYR A 36 -35.74 -2.45 5.15
C TYR A 36 -36.11 -2.92 3.73
N VAL A 37 -35.36 -3.88 3.18
CA VAL A 37 -35.62 -4.45 1.86
C VAL A 37 -37.00 -5.11 1.82
N LEU A 38 -37.39 -5.85 2.86
CA LEU A 38 -38.71 -6.48 2.95
C LEU A 38 -39.83 -5.43 2.94
N ALA A 39 -39.71 -4.37 3.74
CA ALA A 39 -40.70 -3.29 3.78
C ALA A 39 -40.84 -2.57 2.43
N VAL A 40 -39.71 -2.34 1.73
CA VAL A 40 -39.71 -1.74 0.40
C VAL A 40 -40.31 -2.69 -0.65
N LEU A 41 -40.00 -3.99 -0.57
CA LEU A 41 -40.55 -5.01 -1.46
C LEU A 41 -42.07 -5.13 -1.28
N GLN A 42 -42.59 -5.07 -0.05
CA GLN A 42 -44.02 -5.09 0.22
C GLN A 42 -44.75 -3.89 -0.43
N ASP A 43 -44.18 -2.69 -0.32
CA ASP A 43 -44.74 -1.49 -0.97
C ASP A 43 -44.64 -1.57 -2.50
N TYR A 44 -43.52 -2.10 -3.04
CA TYR A 44 -43.34 -2.37 -4.46
C TYR A 44 -44.38 -3.38 -4.99
N LEU A 45 -44.61 -4.47 -4.25
CA LEU A 45 -45.57 -5.52 -4.58
C LEU A 45 -47.00 -4.97 -4.65
N SER A 46 -47.39 -4.12 -3.70
CA SER A 46 -48.71 -3.49 -3.67
C SER A 46 -49.03 -2.65 -4.92
N LYS A 47 -47.99 -2.12 -5.59
CA LYS A 47 -48.07 -1.28 -6.78
C LYS A 47 -47.76 -2.02 -8.08
N SER A 48 -47.32 -3.27 -7.99
CA SER A 48 -46.90 -4.06 -9.15
C SER A 48 -48.09 -4.68 -9.90
N PRO A 49 -47.96 -4.86 -11.24
CA PRO A 49 -48.97 -5.54 -12.07
C PRO A 49 -49.28 -6.95 -11.56
N SER A 50 -50.50 -7.44 -11.80
CA SER A 50 -50.98 -8.75 -11.31
C SER A 50 -50.12 -9.92 -11.78
N GLU A 51 -49.61 -9.87 -13.01
CA GLU A 51 -48.85 -10.94 -13.66
C GLU A 51 -47.56 -11.28 -12.90
N SER A 52 -46.88 -10.27 -12.36
CA SER A 52 -45.62 -10.45 -11.63
C SER A 52 -45.81 -10.69 -10.13
N ARG A 53 -47.04 -10.63 -9.60
CA ARG A 53 -47.29 -10.77 -8.15
C ARG A 53 -46.94 -12.14 -7.62
N ALA A 54 -47.11 -13.21 -8.40
CA ALA A 54 -46.81 -14.57 -7.94
C ALA A 54 -45.32 -14.70 -7.56
N GLY A 55 -44.41 -14.31 -8.45
CA GLY A 55 -42.97 -14.32 -8.20
C GLY A 55 -42.53 -13.34 -7.11
N LEU A 56 -43.14 -12.15 -7.05
CA LEU A 56 -42.87 -11.17 -6.00
C LEU A 56 -43.33 -11.66 -4.62
N ASN A 57 -44.50 -12.32 -4.53
CA ASN A 57 -45.01 -12.91 -3.29
C ASN A 57 -44.12 -14.04 -2.81
N LEU A 58 -43.64 -14.90 -3.72
CA LEU A 58 -42.68 -15.95 -3.39
C LEU A 58 -41.38 -15.35 -2.83
N THR A 59 -40.85 -14.32 -3.49
CA THR A 59 -39.64 -13.61 -3.06
C THR A 59 -39.85 -12.95 -1.69
N HIS A 60 -41.00 -12.31 -1.49
CA HIS A 60 -41.37 -11.70 -0.21
C HIS A 60 -41.47 -12.74 0.91
N GLY A 61 -42.19 -13.85 0.68
CA GLY A 61 -42.31 -14.95 1.64
C GLY A 61 -40.95 -15.56 2.01
N MET A 62 -40.08 -15.76 1.02
CA MET A 62 -38.71 -16.24 1.23
C MET A 62 -37.89 -15.32 2.13
N LEU A 63 -37.95 -14.00 1.92
CA LEU A 63 -37.24 -13.02 2.76
C LEU A 63 -37.85 -12.90 4.16
N GLN A 64 -39.17 -13.03 4.29
CA GLN A 64 -39.84 -13.06 5.58
C GLN A 64 -39.42 -14.30 6.39
N ASN A 65 -39.41 -15.47 5.75
CA ASN A 65 -38.94 -16.72 6.35
C ASN A 65 -37.48 -16.59 6.82
N TRP A 66 -36.62 -15.97 6.03
CA TRP A 66 -35.24 -15.70 6.41
C TRP A 66 -35.17 -14.91 7.73
N LEU A 67 -35.91 -13.80 7.85
CA LEU A 67 -35.93 -12.99 9.08
C LEU A 67 -36.45 -13.74 10.31
N GLU A 68 -37.39 -14.66 10.13
CA GLU A 68 -37.91 -15.51 11.20
C GLU A 68 -36.84 -16.51 11.69
N ILE A 69 -36.11 -17.12 10.75
CA ILE A 69 -35.06 -18.10 11.02
C ILE A 69 -33.82 -17.44 11.64
N GLN A 70 -33.38 -16.29 11.12
CA GLN A 70 -32.13 -15.66 11.53
C GLN A 70 -32.25 -15.01 12.92
N LYS A 71 -31.44 -15.49 13.88
CA LYS A 71 -31.26 -14.90 15.22
C LYS A 71 -29.84 -14.33 15.37
N PRO A 72 -29.55 -13.51 16.41
CA PRO A 72 -28.21 -12.95 16.61
C PRO A 72 -27.09 -13.99 16.72
N ALA A 73 -27.38 -15.18 17.26
CA ALA A 73 -26.42 -16.28 17.39
C ALA A 73 -26.30 -17.17 16.12
N GLY A 74 -27.02 -16.86 15.05
CA GLY A 74 -27.14 -17.69 13.85
C GLY A 74 -28.59 -18.15 13.56
N PRO A 75 -28.80 -18.99 12.55
CA PRO A 75 -30.12 -19.50 12.19
C PRO A 75 -30.65 -20.45 13.27
N CYS A 76 -31.89 -20.23 13.72
CA CYS A 76 -32.56 -21.08 14.70
C CYS A 76 -32.92 -22.43 14.09
N GLU A 77 -32.31 -23.50 14.60
CA GLU A 77 -32.50 -24.88 14.11
C GLU A 77 -33.98 -25.30 14.07
N GLN A 78 -34.73 -25.06 15.16
CA GLN A 78 -36.15 -25.42 15.25
C GLN A 78 -37.01 -24.68 14.23
N ALA A 79 -36.79 -23.37 14.10
CA ALA A 79 -37.49 -22.55 13.10
C ALA A 79 -37.15 -22.98 11.68
N LEU A 80 -35.87 -23.30 11.42
CA LEU A 80 -35.42 -23.80 10.12
C LEU A 80 -36.03 -25.17 9.78
N ALA A 81 -36.05 -26.11 10.72
CA ALA A 81 -36.65 -27.43 10.53
C ALA A 81 -38.15 -27.31 10.22
N GLN A 82 -38.86 -26.42 10.92
CA GLN A 82 -40.27 -26.12 10.64
C GLN A 82 -40.45 -25.56 9.23
N LYS A 83 -39.69 -24.53 8.85
CA LYS A 83 -39.76 -23.92 7.51
C LYS A 83 -39.34 -24.86 6.38
N LEU A 84 -38.46 -25.82 6.63
CA LEU A 84 -38.14 -26.89 5.68
C LEU A 84 -39.32 -27.84 5.48
N SER A 85 -39.99 -28.23 6.57
CA SER A 85 -41.23 -29.03 6.49
C SER A 85 -42.33 -28.28 5.74
N ASP A 86 -42.48 -26.99 6.01
CA ASP A 86 -43.49 -26.13 5.40
C ASP A 86 -43.10 -25.60 4.02
N LEU A 87 -41.90 -25.94 3.51
CA LEU A 87 -41.39 -25.44 2.24
C LEU A 87 -42.31 -25.79 1.05
N ARG A 88 -43.15 -26.82 1.18
CA ARG A 88 -44.17 -27.13 0.17
C ARG A 88 -45.27 -26.06 0.05
N LEU A 89 -45.58 -25.40 1.17
CA LEU A 89 -46.55 -24.30 1.27
C LEU A 89 -45.87 -22.96 1.01
N ASP A 90 -44.70 -22.75 1.62
CA ASP A 90 -43.95 -21.48 1.55
C ASP A 90 -43.27 -21.27 0.19
N GLY A 91 -43.03 -22.36 -0.56
CA GLY A 91 -42.47 -22.36 -1.90
C GLY A 91 -40.95 -22.18 -1.95
N ALA A 92 -40.38 -21.25 -1.18
CA ALA A 92 -38.94 -20.98 -1.16
C ALA A 92 -38.39 -20.60 0.22
N ILE A 93 -37.13 -20.94 0.45
CA ILE A 93 -36.35 -20.61 1.63
C ILE A 93 -34.93 -20.23 1.21
N ALA A 94 -34.34 -19.25 1.87
CA ALA A 94 -32.97 -18.84 1.62
C ALA A 94 -32.22 -18.56 2.93
N LEU A 95 -30.92 -18.83 2.91
CA LEU A 95 -30.01 -18.66 4.05
C LEU A 95 -28.66 -18.12 3.56
N TYR A 96 -28.02 -17.33 4.42
CA TYR A 96 -26.59 -17.03 4.30
C TYR A 96 -25.83 -17.78 5.39
N ILE A 97 -25.08 -18.80 4.97
CA ILE A 97 -24.26 -19.62 5.84
C ILE A 97 -22.93 -18.88 6.04
N ARG A 98 -22.93 -17.96 7.01
CA ARG A 98 -21.90 -16.91 7.14
C ARG A 98 -20.49 -17.47 7.31
N ALA A 99 -20.28 -18.43 8.20
CA ALA A 99 -18.95 -19.00 8.43
C ALA A 99 -18.37 -19.74 7.21
N GLN A 100 -19.21 -20.08 6.23
CA GLN A 100 -18.83 -20.77 5.00
C GLN A 100 -18.95 -19.88 3.76
N ASN A 101 -19.20 -18.57 3.91
CA ASN A 101 -19.37 -17.64 2.80
C ASN A 101 -20.31 -18.20 1.70
N CYS A 102 -21.40 -18.87 2.10
CA CYS A 102 -22.25 -19.60 1.17
C CYS A 102 -23.69 -19.11 1.21
N GLY A 103 -24.22 -18.75 0.04
CA GLY A 103 -25.65 -18.58 -0.17
C GLY A 103 -26.30 -19.93 -0.46
N TRP A 104 -27.38 -20.23 0.27
CA TRP A 104 -28.13 -21.48 0.13
C TRP A 104 -29.61 -21.19 -0.10
N ILE A 105 -30.22 -21.87 -1.09
CA ILE A 105 -31.62 -21.67 -1.46
C ILE A 105 -32.32 -23.02 -1.63
N GLY A 106 -33.42 -23.24 -0.92
CA GLY A 106 -34.37 -24.31 -1.17
C GLY A 106 -35.59 -23.80 -1.92
N PHE A 107 -35.99 -24.49 -2.99
CA PHE A 107 -37.16 -24.16 -3.79
C PHE A 107 -38.00 -25.39 -4.07
N HIS A 108 -39.29 -25.31 -3.83
CA HIS A 108 -40.24 -26.35 -4.16
C HIS A 108 -40.77 -26.17 -5.58
N ASP A 109 -40.30 -27.03 -6.49
CA ASP A 109 -40.85 -27.15 -7.84
C ASP A 109 -42.12 -28.00 -7.79
N THR A 110 -43.26 -27.31 -7.72
CA THR A 110 -44.60 -27.91 -7.70
C THR A 110 -44.91 -28.69 -8.98
N THR A 111 -44.33 -28.29 -10.12
CA THR A 111 -44.59 -28.91 -11.42
C THR A 111 -43.93 -30.29 -11.50
N GLN A 112 -42.68 -30.40 -11.04
CA GLN A 112 -41.94 -31.65 -11.06
C GLN A 112 -42.04 -32.48 -9.78
N LYS A 113 -42.76 -31.98 -8.77
CA LYS A 113 -42.86 -32.58 -7.42
C LYS A 113 -41.48 -32.85 -6.80
N LYS A 114 -40.60 -31.85 -6.91
CA LYS A 114 -39.22 -31.91 -6.42
C LYS A 114 -38.89 -30.70 -5.58
N VAL A 115 -37.86 -30.85 -4.77
CA VAL A 115 -37.23 -29.74 -4.06
C VAL A 115 -35.83 -29.58 -4.61
N ILE A 116 -35.48 -28.35 -4.96
CA ILE A 116 -34.20 -28.01 -5.54
C ILE A 116 -33.42 -27.18 -4.53
N PHE A 117 -32.30 -27.73 -4.07
CA PHE A 117 -31.33 -27.04 -3.24
C PHE A 117 -30.20 -26.50 -4.10
N ASP A 118 -29.95 -25.20 -3.97
CA ASP A 118 -28.83 -24.52 -4.59
C ASP A 118 -27.87 -24.05 -3.52
N ALA A 119 -26.57 -24.22 -3.78
CA ALA A 119 -25.50 -23.65 -2.99
C ALA A 119 -24.54 -22.90 -3.91
N PHE A 120 -24.12 -21.72 -3.49
CA PHE A 120 -23.16 -20.91 -4.23
C PHE A 120 -22.33 -20.05 -3.27
N GLU A 121 -21.12 -19.72 -3.68
CA GLU A 121 -20.27 -18.77 -2.99
C GLU A 121 -20.97 -17.40 -2.93
N ALA A 122 -21.03 -16.75 -1.76
CA ALA A 122 -21.67 -15.45 -1.61
C ALA A 122 -20.75 -14.33 -2.11
N SER A 123 -19.53 -14.26 -1.59
CA SER A 123 -18.52 -13.26 -1.94
C SER A 123 -17.27 -13.93 -2.52
N PRO A 124 -16.67 -13.40 -3.61
CA PRO A 124 -15.41 -13.91 -4.13
C PRO A 124 -14.22 -13.50 -3.24
N LEU A 125 -13.09 -14.20 -3.37
CA LEU A 125 -11.83 -13.83 -2.71
C LEU A 125 -11.34 -12.45 -3.15
N ALA A 126 -10.74 -11.70 -2.22
CA ALA A 126 -10.22 -10.36 -2.50
C ALA A 126 -9.18 -10.37 -3.62
N LYS A 127 -8.32 -11.39 -3.67
CA LYS A 127 -7.32 -11.57 -4.73
C LYS A 127 -7.94 -11.69 -6.12
N ASP A 128 -9.10 -12.35 -6.24
CA ASP A 128 -9.76 -12.62 -7.52
C ASP A 128 -10.45 -11.35 -8.02
N VAL A 129 -10.96 -10.53 -7.09
CA VAL A 129 -11.50 -9.20 -7.41
C VAL A 129 -10.40 -8.24 -7.83
N LEU A 130 -9.27 -8.19 -7.12
CA LEU A 130 -8.16 -7.27 -7.40
C LEU A 130 -7.38 -7.64 -8.66
N SER A 131 -7.30 -8.93 -9.01
CA SER A 131 -6.58 -9.40 -10.20
C SER A 131 -7.43 -9.36 -11.48
N ALA A 132 -8.75 -9.19 -11.37
CA ALA A 132 -9.63 -9.13 -12.53
C ALA A 132 -9.35 -7.86 -13.36
N GLN A 133 -8.95 -8.04 -14.62
CA GLN A 133 -8.77 -6.92 -15.59
C GLN A 133 -10.11 -6.31 -16.07
N GLY A 134 -11.26 -6.84 -15.59
CA GLY A 134 -12.61 -6.45 -15.97
C GLY A 134 -13.65 -7.04 -15.03
N SER A 135 -14.85 -7.37 -15.51
CA SER A 135 -15.89 -7.99 -14.69
C SER A 135 -15.50 -9.41 -14.26
N LEU A 136 -15.61 -9.73 -12.97
CA LEU A 136 -15.38 -11.08 -12.47
C LEU A 136 -16.53 -12.02 -12.91
N LEU A 137 -16.22 -13.07 -13.67
CA LEU A 137 -17.20 -14.05 -14.14
C LEU A 137 -17.42 -15.12 -13.06
N ARG A 138 -18.67 -15.31 -12.62
CA ARG A 138 -19.02 -16.32 -11.60
C ARG A 138 -20.21 -17.16 -12.05
N ARG A 139 -20.20 -18.45 -11.76
CA ARG A 139 -21.27 -19.38 -12.15
C ARG A 139 -22.27 -19.59 -11.00
N PHE A 140 -23.55 -19.44 -11.29
CA PHE A 140 -24.64 -19.62 -10.32
C PHE A 140 -25.73 -20.56 -10.83
N PRO A 141 -26.31 -21.41 -9.95
CA PRO A 141 -25.73 -21.78 -8.66
C PRO A 141 -24.40 -22.53 -8.87
N GLY A 142 -23.53 -22.54 -7.85
CA GLY A 142 -22.28 -23.32 -7.90
C GLY A 142 -22.57 -24.81 -7.90
N GLN A 143 -23.55 -25.24 -7.09
CA GLN A 143 -24.06 -26.60 -7.03
C GLN A 143 -25.58 -26.60 -6.92
N SER A 144 -26.23 -27.56 -7.58
CA SER A 144 -27.69 -27.70 -7.59
C SER A 144 -28.10 -29.17 -7.50
N VAL A 145 -28.91 -29.50 -6.50
CA VAL A 145 -29.38 -30.86 -6.21
C VAL A 145 -30.90 -30.87 -6.17
N ALA A 146 -31.51 -31.80 -6.90
CA ALA A 146 -32.94 -32.02 -6.89
C ALA A 146 -33.28 -33.33 -6.18
N ILE A 147 -34.10 -33.25 -5.15
CA ILE A 147 -34.62 -34.40 -4.40
C ILE A 147 -36.15 -34.52 -4.55
N PRO A 148 -36.72 -35.71 -4.36
CA PRO A 148 -38.17 -35.89 -4.26
C PRO A 148 -38.79 -35.00 -3.16
N SER A 149 -39.94 -34.38 -3.43
CA SER A 149 -40.55 -33.45 -2.46
C SER A 149 -41.12 -34.13 -1.22
N ASP A 150 -41.46 -35.42 -1.30
CA ASP A 150 -41.93 -36.30 -0.21
C ASP A 150 -40.98 -36.31 0.99
N ARG A 151 -39.67 -36.19 0.77
CA ARG A 151 -38.64 -36.08 1.81
C ARG A 151 -38.87 -34.95 2.82
N LEU A 152 -39.51 -33.85 2.40
CA LEU A 152 -39.84 -32.76 3.32
C LEU A 152 -40.90 -33.15 4.37
N SER A 153 -41.66 -34.23 4.16
CA SER A 153 -42.60 -34.75 5.16
C SER A 153 -41.91 -35.60 6.23
N GLU A 154 -40.65 -35.99 6.02
CA GLU A 154 -39.89 -36.77 6.99
C GLU A 154 -39.27 -35.80 8.02
N ALA A 155 -39.86 -35.74 9.22
CA ALA A 155 -39.37 -34.87 10.29
C ALA A 155 -37.87 -35.08 10.59
N THR A 156 -37.40 -36.34 10.53
CA THR A 156 -35.99 -36.69 10.71
C THR A 156 -35.08 -36.07 9.65
N PHE A 157 -35.53 -35.98 8.40
CA PHE A 157 -34.77 -35.35 7.32
C PHE A 157 -34.68 -33.83 7.52
N CYS A 158 -35.82 -33.17 7.80
CA CYS A 158 -35.88 -31.74 8.03
C CYS A 158 -35.05 -31.32 9.25
N SER A 159 -35.12 -32.08 10.35
CA SER A 159 -34.28 -31.84 11.53
C SER A 159 -32.80 -32.05 11.25
N TRP A 160 -32.42 -33.10 10.52
CA TRP A 160 -31.02 -33.34 10.14
C TRP A 160 -30.46 -32.18 9.29
N LEU A 161 -31.18 -31.78 8.23
CA LEU A 161 -30.73 -30.72 7.33
C LEU A 161 -30.66 -29.37 8.06
N ALA A 162 -31.64 -29.06 8.90
CA ALA A 162 -31.63 -27.85 9.72
C ALA A 162 -30.43 -27.81 10.68
N ARG A 163 -30.16 -28.92 11.38
CA ARG A 163 -29.03 -29.04 12.29
C ARG A 163 -27.70 -28.84 11.58
N ASP A 164 -27.50 -29.48 10.43
CA ASP A 164 -26.25 -29.37 9.68
C ASP A 164 -26.04 -27.96 9.12
N LEU A 165 -27.09 -27.32 8.58
CA LEU A 165 -27.04 -25.93 8.12
C LEU A 165 -26.78 -24.94 9.27
N THR A 166 -27.42 -25.14 10.43
CA THR A 166 -27.19 -24.31 11.62
C THR A 166 -25.76 -24.45 12.13
N ARG A 167 -25.26 -25.70 12.23
CA ARG A 167 -23.87 -25.97 12.62
C ARG A 167 -22.87 -25.29 11.68
N LEU A 168 -23.03 -25.49 10.37
CA LEU A 168 -22.15 -24.90 9.36
C LEU A 168 -22.20 -23.36 9.34
N SER A 169 -23.30 -22.74 9.79
CA SER A 169 -23.39 -21.29 9.88
C SER A 169 -22.48 -20.66 10.94
N THR A 170 -22.00 -21.45 11.91
CA THR A 170 -21.16 -20.99 13.02
C THR A 170 -19.79 -21.66 13.09
N GLU A 171 -19.65 -22.85 12.52
CA GLU A 171 -18.40 -23.61 12.51
C GLU A 171 -17.37 -22.99 11.57
N VAL A 172 -16.16 -22.74 12.06
CA VAL A 172 -15.02 -22.25 11.29
C VAL A 172 -13.99 -23.38 11.19
N VAL A 173 -13.46 -23.59 9.99
CA VAL A 173 -12.46 -24.63 9.71
C VAL A 173 -11.25 -23.95 9.07
N ASP A 174 -10.08 -24.13 9.68
CA ASP A 174 -8.85 -23.42 9.29
C ASP A 174 -8.44 -23.74 7.84
N GLU A 175 -8.64 -24.99 7.39
CA GLU A 175 -8.34 -25.41 6.01
C GLU A 175 -9.25 -24.74 4.96
N MET A 176 -10.42 -24.25 5.37
CA MET A 176 -11.34 -23.51 4.51
C MET A 176 -11.09 -21.99 4.57
N SER A 177 -10.17 -21.55 5.43
CA SER A 177 -9.80 -20.14 5.55
C SER A 177 -8.62 -19.81 4.64
N PRO A 178 -8.68 -18.71 3.87
CA PRO A 178 -7.55 -18.29 3.03
C PRO A 178 -6.33 -18.00 3.91
N THR A 179 -5.14 -18.36 3.44
CA THR A 179 -3.89 -18.07 4.13
C THR A 179 -3.05 -17.08 3.35
N SER A 180 -2.41 -16.13 4.02
CA SER A 180 -1.39 -15.25 3.43
C SER A 180 -0.01 -15.61 3.94
N THR A 181 0.99 -15.49 3.06
CA THR A 181 2.39 -15.64 3.46
C THR A 181 2.96 -14.27 3.76
N LYS A 182 3.19 -13.97 5.03
CA LYS A 182 3.82 -12.72 5.49
C LYS A 182 5.13 -13.06 6.18
N ALA A 183 6.21 -12.41 5.79
CA ALA A 183 7.54 -12.62 6.36
C ALA A 183 8.00 -14.10 6.41
N GLY A 184 7.70 -14.89 5.37
CA GLY A 184 8.09 -16.31 5.27
C GLY A 184 7.29 -17.26 6.16
N ARG A 185 6.20 -16.81 6.79
CA ARG A 185 5.24 -17.65 7.54
C ARG A 185 3.85 -17.55 6.91
N THR A 186 3.20 -18.69 6.75
CA THR A 186 1.81 -18.79 6.29
C THR A 186 0.89 -18.62 7.50
N LEU A 187 0.06 -17.57 7.49
CA LEU A 187 -0.91 -17.26 8.53
C LEU A 187 -2.32 -17.21 7.91
N PRO A 188 -3.39 -17.51 8.68
CA PRO A 188 -4.76 -17.27 8.25
C PRO A 188 -4.95 -15.79 7.88
N GLU A 189 -5.48 -15.52 6.70
CA GLU A 189 -5.86 -14.18 6.24
C GLU A 189 -7.29 -13.91 6.69
N GLU A 190 -7.43 -13.49 7.95
CA GLU A 190 -8.71 -13.23 8.61
C GLU A 190 -9.60 -12.17 7.91
N ARG A 191 -9.04 -11.41 6.97
CA ARG A 191 -9.73 -10.35 6.21
C ARG A 191 -10.29 -10.82 4.86
N ASP A 192 -9.99 -12.05 4.45
CA ASP A 192 -10.49 -12.62 3.19
C ASP A 192 -11.58 -13.67 3.46
N THR A 193 -12.30 -14.08 2.42
CA THR A 193 -13.53 -14.87 2.55
C THR A 193 -13.26 -16.37 2.61
N ALA A 194 -14.01 -17.10 3.44
CA ALA A 194 -13.89 -18.56 3.54
C ALA A 194 -14.31 -19.27 2.24
N HIS A 195 -13.68 -20.41 1.96
CA HIS A 195 -14.07 -21.27 0.84
C HIS A 195 -15.38 -22.02 1.16
N PRO A 196 -16.40 -22.03 0.28
CA PRO A 196 -17.73 -22.58 0.59
C PRO A 196 -17.81 -24.12 0.56
N GLY A 197 -16.67 -24.81 0.45
CA GLY A 197 -16.55 -26.25 0.18
C GLY A 197 -17.33 -27.15 1.16
N LEU A 198 -17.42 -26.78 2.44
CA LEU A 198 -18.21 -27.57 3.39
C LEU A 198 -19.71 -27.60 3.05
N VAL A 199 -20.23 -26.55 2.44
CA VAL A 199 -21.61 -26.55 1.94
C VAL A 199 -21.64 -27.12 0.52
N THR A 200 -20.89 -26.51 -0.41
CA THR A 200 -20.99 -26.81 -1.84
C THR A 200 -20.51 -28.22 -2.19
N GLU A 201 -19.52 -28.76 -1.50
CA GLU A 201 -18.95 -30.07 -1.80
C GLU A 201 -19.39 -31.14 -0.80
N CYS A 202 -19.42 -30.83 0.51
CA CYS A 202 -19.80 -31.83 1.51
C CYS A 202 -21.31 -31.96 1.68
N LEU A 203 -22.02 -30.93 2.16
CA LEU A 203 -23.47 -31.00 2.38
C LEU A 203 -24.25 -31.33 1.10
N MET A 204 -23.91 -30.68 -0.02
CA MET A 204 -24.58 -30.94 -1.29
C MET A 204 -24.33 -32.36 -1.80
N THR A 205 -23.17 -32.97 -1.53
CA THR A 205 -22.92 -34.38 -1.87
C THR A 205 -23.75 -35.33 -1.00
N GLN A 206 -23.99 -35.00 0.26
CA GLN A 206 -24.91 -35.77 1.10
C GLN A 206 -26.34 -35.68 0.56
N LEU A 207 -26.77 -34.49 0.12
CA LEU A 207 -28.08 -34.31 -0.52
C LEU A 207 -28.21 -35.10 -1.84
N LEU A 208 -27.11 -35.32 -2.57
CA LEU A 208 -27.12 -36.16 -3.78
C LEU A 208 -27.50 -37.62 -3.49
N ALA A 209 -27.24 -38.14 -2.28
CA ALA A 209 -27.65 -39.49 -1.91
C ALA A 209 -29.19 -39.67 -1.90
N PHE A 210 -29.94 -38.57 -1.73
CA PHE A 210 -31.41 -38.57 -1.72
C PHE A 210 -32.02 -38.19 -3.08
N GLY A 211 -31.22 -37.88 -4.08
CA GLY A 211 -31.72 -37.36 -5.35
C GLY A 211 -30.69 -37.41 -6.46
N LYS A 212 -30.60 -36.32 -7.23
CA LYS A 212 -29.66 -36.22 -8.36
C LYS A 212 -29.26 -34.78 -8.62
N ARG A 213 -28.15 -34.62 -9.34
CA ARG A 213 -27.74 -33.30 -9.84
C ARG A 213 -28.86 -32.71 -10.68
N ASN A 214 -29.26 -31.50 -10.34
CA ASN A 214 -30.26 -30.78 -11.11
C ASN A 214 -29.61 -30.29 -12.42
N LYS A 215 -30.26 -30.54 -13.55
CA LYS A 215 -29.73 -30.22 -14.89
C LYS A 215 -30.18 -28.86 -15.41
N TRP A 216 -30.71 -28.00 -14.55
CA TRP A 216 -31.04 -26.64 -14.97
C TRP A 216 -29.78 -25.90 -15.41
N PRO A 217 -29.90 -25.01 -16.41
CA PRO A 217 -28.78 -24.22 -16.89
C PRO A 217 -28.27 -23.37 -15.74
N SER A 218 -27.09 -23.71 -15.25
CA SER A 218 -26.25 -22.78 -14.51
C SER A 218 -25.92 -21.60 -15.44
N PHE A 219 -25.93 -20.40 -14.92
CA PHE A 219 -25.59 -19.21 -15.69
C PHE A 219 -24.28 -18.62 -15.20
N GLU A 220 -23.58 -17.97 -16.12
CA GLU A 220 -22.41 -17.16 -15.81
C GLU A 220 -22.88 -15.72 -15.59
N LYS A 221 -22.40 -15.11 -14.53
CA LYS A 221 -22.71 -13.75 -14.13
C LYS A 221 -21.44 -12.94 -14.17
N HIS A 222 -21.48 -11.86 -14.93
CA HIS A 222 -20.49 -10.80 -14.84
C HIS A 222 -20.76 -9.99 -13.57
N MET A 223 -19.95 -10.18 -12.55
CA MET A 223 -20.00 -9.42 -11.30
C MET A 223 -19.55 -7.99 -11.57
N HIS A 224 -20.39 -7.20 -12.24
CA HIS A 224 -20.40 -5.74 -12.38
C HIS A 224 -21.77 -5.24 -12.92
N ASP A 225 -22.59 -6.08 -13.57
CA ASP A 225 -23.98 -5.72 -13.96
C ASP A 225 -24.77 -6.96 -14.44
N GLU A 226 -25.39 -7.75 -13.54
CA GLU A 226 -26.37 -8.80 -13.93
C GLU A 226 -27.13 -9.36 -12.72
N THR A 227 -28.45 -9.58 -12.88
CA THR A 227 -29.39 -9.82 -11.77
C THR A 227 -30.44 -10.82 -12.20
N ILE A 228 -30.62 -11.91 -11.45
CA ILE A 228 -31.36 -13.07 -11.94
C ILE A 228 -32.30 -13.60 -10.86
N LEU A 229 -33.61 -13.53 -11.12
CA LEU A 229 -34.69 -14.07 -10.30
C LEU A 229 -35.39 -15.26 -10.99
N ARG A 230 -34.63 -16.14 -11.65
CA ARG A 230 -35.14 -17.24 -12.51
C ARG A 230 -36.09 -18.24 -11.83
N ARG A 231 -36.03 -18.36 -10.50
CA ARG A 231 -36.92 -19.24 -9.73
C ARG A 231 -38.29 -18.63 -9.45
N ALA A 232 -38.33 -17.30 -9.41
CA ALA A 232 -39.55 -16.54 -9.19
C ALA A 232 -40.18 -16.04 -10.50
N PHE A 233 -39.37 -15.87 -11.55
CA PHE A 233 -39.79 -15.32 -12.84
C PHE A 233 -39.07 -16.00 -14.03
N PRO A 234 -39.65 -15.97 -15.24
CA PRO A 234 -38.92 -16.22 -16.49
C PRO A 234 -37.68 -15.31 -16.65
N GLU A 235 -36.71 -15.71 -17.49
CA GLU A 235 -35.37 -15.10 -17.58
C GLU A 235 -35.39 -13.59 -17.84
N ASP A 236 -36.16 -13.13 -18.82
CA ASP A 236 -36.27 -11.70 -19.18
C ASP A 236 -37.07 -10.90 -18.14
N GLU A 237 -38.13 -11.49 -17.56
CA GLU A 237 -38.99 -10.83 -16.59
C GLU A 237 -38.28 -10.65 -15.24
N GLY A 238 -37.50 -11.63 -14.78
CA GLY A 238 -36.78 -11.56 -13.53
C GLY A 238 -35.72 -10.44 -13.51
N GLN A 239 -35.04 -10.23 -14.64
CA GLN A 239 -34.08 -9.14 -14.78
C GLN A 239 -34.77 -7.78 -14.73
N LEU A 240 -35.91 -7.64 -15.42
CA LEU A 240 -36.71 -6.42 -15.45
C LEU A 240 -37.25 -6.06 -14.05
N GLN A 241 -37.82 -7.05 -13.35
CA GLN A 241 -38.35 -6.91 -11.99
C GLN A 241 -37.27 -6.47 -11.02
N PHE A 242 -36.12 -7.15 -11.01
CA PHE A 242 -35.03 -6.79 -10.13
C PHE A 242 -34.51 -5.37 -10.38
N LYS A 243 -34.28 -4.99 -11.66
CA LYS A 243 -33.77 -3.66 -11.99
C LYS A 243 -34.74 -2.55 -11.55
N ASN A 244 -36.05 -2.77 -11.76
CA ASN A 244 -37.10 -1.86 -11.29
C ASN A 244 -37.17 -1.80 -9.75
N LEU A 245 -37.12 -2.95 -9.06
CA LEU A 245 -37.09 -3.01 -7.59
C LEU A 245 -35.87 -2.27 -7.02
N MET A 246 -34.69 -2.44 -7.61
CA MET A 246 -33.48 -1.74 -7.15
C MET A 246 -33.53 -0.24 -7.39
N LEU A 247 -34.08 0.23 -8.50
CA LEU A 247 -34.32 1.66 -8.71
C LEU A 247 -35.30 2.19 -7.64
N TYR A 248 -36.38 1.44 -7.40
CA TYR A 248 -37.37 1.78 -6.38
C TYR A 248 -36.75 1.83 -4.97
N LEU A 249 -35.93 0.85 -4.62
CA LEU A 249 -35.21 0.76 -3.34
C LEU A 249 -34.30 1.96 -3.10
N VAL A 250 -33.46 2.30 -4.09
CA VAL A 250 -32.55 3.46 -3.96
C VAL A 250 -33.35 4.77 -3.91
N ALA A 251 -34.46 4.89 -4.63
CA ALA A 251 -35.34 6.06 -4.55
C ALA A 251 -36.00 6.18 -3.16
N ARG A 252 -36.50 5.08 -2.58
CA ARG A 252 -37.05 5.07 -1.21
C ARG A 252 -36.00 5.46 -0.17
N LEU A 253 -34.77 4.99 -0.33
CA LEU A 253 -33.65 5.36 0.54
C LEU A 253 -33.31 6.84 0.42
N GLY A 254 -33.25 7.38 -0.80
CA GLY A 254 -32.98 8.81 -1.03
C GLY A 254 -34.02 9.75 -0.42
N LEU A 255 -35.30 9.34 -0.43
CA LEU A 255 -36.36 10.11 0.23
C LEU A 255 -36.17 10.15 1.74
N GLN A 256 -35.82 9.01 2.36
CA GLN A 256 -35.54 8.96 3.79
C GLN A 256 -34.27 9.70 4.17
N ALA A 257 -33.21 9.57 3.37
CA ALA A 257 -31.96 10.30 3.54
C ALA A 257 -32.20 11.82 3.59
N THR A 258 -33.10 12.33 2.75
CA THR A 258 -33.46 13.75 2.74
C THR A 258 -34.14 14.20 4.03
N ASN A 259 -34.94 13.34 4.65
CA ASN A 259 -35.64 13.58 5.91
C ASN A 259 -34.73 13.43 7.14
N MET A 260 -33.56 12.84 7.00
CA MET A 260 -32.57 12.63 8.07
C MET A 260 -31.54 13.77 8.18
N ARG A 261 -31.73 14.88 7.46
CA ARG A 261 -30.84 16.03 7.57
C ARG A 261 -30.95 16.71 8.95
N PRO A 262 -29.85 17.26 9.49
CA PRO A 262 -28.54 17.46 8.86
C PRO A 262 -27.58 16.27 8.96
N THR A 263 -27.99 15.14 9.54
CA THR A 263 -27.10 13.99 9.80
C THR A 263 -26.56 13.35 8.51
N VAL A 264 -27.38 13.31 7.46
CA VAL A 264 -26.94 12.92 6.11
C VAL A 264 -26.32 14.12 5.38
N SER A 265 -25.10 13.93 4.86
CA SER A 265 -24.34 15.00 4.20
C SER A 265 -24.87 15.35 2.80
N ALA A 266 -24.52 16.54 2.30
CA ALA A 266 -24.85 16.95 0.93
C ALA A 266 -24.25 15.99 -0.12
N ASP A 267 -23.03 15.50 0.10
CA ASP A 267 -22.36 14.57 -0.81
C ASP A 267 -23.08 13.22 -0.87
N GLN A 268 -23.53 12.69 0.27
CA GLN A 268 -24.30 11.45 0.31
C GLN A 268 -25.62 11.58 -0.47
N LEU A 269 -26.32 12.72 -0.33
CA LEU A 269 -27.52 13.01 -1.11
C LEU A 269 -27.24 13.10 -2.61
N GLU A 270 -26.15 13.75 -3.00
CA GLU A 270 -25.76 13.88 -4.41
C GLU A 270 -25.39 12.52 -5.03
N ILE A 271 -24.66 11.67 -4.29
CA ILE A 271 -24.34 10.31 -4.73
C ILE A 271 -25.61 9.49 -4.94
N ILE A 272 -26.57 9.55 -4.00
CA ILE A 272 -27.86 8.86 -4.16
C ILE A 272 -28.61 9.40 -5.39
N ARG A 273 -28.68 10.72 -5.57
CA ARG A 273 -29.32 11.37 -6.72
C ARG A 273 -28.73 10.87 -8.04
N MET A 274 -27.41 10.83 -8.15
CA MET A 274 -26.70 10.36 -9.33
C MET A 274 -26.93 8.87 -9.58
N LYS A 275 -26.99 8.04 -8.53
CA LYS A 275 -27.31 6.61 -8.65
C LYS A 275 -28.74 6.38 -9.16
N ILE A 276 -29.72 7.14 -8.67
CA ILE A 276 -31.10 7.12 -9.17
C ILE A 276 -31.11 7.51 -10.65
N ALA A 277 -30.49 8.64 -11.00
CA ALA A 277 -30.45 9.12 -12.39
C ALA A 277 -29.82 8.10 -13.35
N ARG A 278 -28.69 7.50 -12.98
CA ARG A 278 -28.01 6.47 -13.78
C ARG A 278 -28.86 5.22 -13.96
N ARG A 279 -29.52 4.73 -12.89
CA ARG A 279 -30.43 3.57 -12.98
C ARG A 279 -31.65 3.85 -13.86
N THR A 280 -32.24 5.04 -13.74
CA THR A 280 -33.34 5.48 -14.62
C THR A 280 -32.88 5.52 -16.08
N CYS A 281 -31.69 6.06 -16.36
CA CYS A 281 -31.12 6.11 -17.71
C CYS A 281 -30.83 4.70 -18.27
N LYS A 282 -30.40 3.75 -17.43
CA LYS A 282 -30.21 2.34 -17.85
C LYS A 282 -31.52 1.61 -18.14
N LEU A 283 -32.60 1.95 -17.43
CA LEU A 283 -33.92 1.32 -17.61
C LEU A 283 -34.70 1.90 -18.79
N GLN A 284 -34.54 3.19 -19.10
CA GLN A 284 -35.25 3.87 -20.19
C GLN A 284 -36.77 3.57 -20.19
N SER A 285 -37.32 3.11 -21.30
CA SER A 285 -38.72 2.74 -21.47
C SER A 285 -39.14 1.48 -20.69
N ALA A 286 -38.19 0.72 -20.15
CA ALA A 286 -38.45 -0.48 -19.35
C ALA A 286 -38.72 -0.16 -17.85
N ALA A 287 -38.66 1.11 -17.44
CA ALA A 287 -39.04 1.51 -16.09
C ALA A 287 -40.57 1.50 -15.92
N TYR A 288 -41.08 0.82 -14.88
CA TYR A 288 -42.50 0.87 -14.55
C TYR A 288 -42.91 2.29 -14.17
N GLU A 289 -44.11 2.70 -14.57
CA GLU A 289 -44.59 4.07 -14.40
C GLU A 289 -44.53 4.53 -12.93
N PHE A 290 -44.96 3.66 -12.00
CA PHE A 290 -44.91 3.97 -10.56
C PHE A 290 -43.47 4.10 -10.03
N VAL A 291 -42.53 3.32 -10.58
CA VAL A 291 -41.10 3.38 -10.22
C VAL A 291 -40.47 4.66 -10.75
N ALA A 292 -40.74 5.00 -12.01
CA ALA A 292 -40.27 6.23 -12.63
C ALA A 292 -40.81 7.46 -11.89
N LYS A 293 -42.11 7.47 -11.52
CA LYS A 293 -42.72 8.53 -10.69
C LYS A 293 -42.03 8.67 -9.33
N GLN A 294 -41.77 7.56 -8.64
CA GLN A 294 -41.07 7.58 -7.34
C GLN A 294 -39.62 8.06 -7.47
N ALA A 295 -38.89 7.62 -8.51
CA ALA A 295 -37.53 8.05 -8.77
C ALA A 295 -37.47 9.56 -9.06
N HIS A 296 -38.36 10.04 -9.93
CA HIS A 296 -38.44 11.45 -10.29
C HIS A 296 -38.82 12.34 -9.09
N SER A 297 -39.83 11.95 -8.30
CA SER A 297 -40.23 12.69 -7.11
C SER A 297 -39.10 12.78 -6.09
N THR A 298 -38.39 11.68 -5.86
CA THR A 298 -37.23 11.62 -4.95
C THR A 298 -36.11 12.52 -5.43
N VAL A 299 -35.74 12.47 -6.72
CA VAL A 299 -34.70 13.34 -7.29
C VAL A 299 -35.06 14.81 -7.14
N ARG A 300 -36.32 15.19 -7.34
CA ARG A 300 -36.78 16.57 -7.12
C ARG A 300 -36.63 17.00 -5.66
N VAL A 301 -37.00 16.13 -4.72
CA VAL A 301 -36.87 16.38 -3.28
C VAL A 301 -35.39 16.54 -2.89
N ILE A 302 -34.50 15.66 -3.37
CA ILE A 302 -33.05 15.77 -3.15
C ILE A 302 -32.46 17.04 -3.80
N LEU A 303 -32.89 17.38 -5.02
CA LEU A 303 -32.38 18.56 -5.69
C LEU A 303 -32.77 19.84 -4.94
N LYS A 304 -34.04 19.94 -4.50
CA LYS A 304 -34.51 21.06 -3.69
C LYS A 304 -33.72 21.16 -2.39
N ALA A 305 -33.51 20.02 -1.75
CA ALA A 305 -32.67 19.88 -0.57
C ALA A 305 -31.25 20.44 -0.76
N LEU A 306 -30.56 20.07 -1.83
CA LEU A 306 -29.22 20.53 -2.15
C LEU A 306 -29.18 22.02 -2.52
N GLN A 307 -30.20 22.52 -3.24
CA GLN A 307 -30.35 23.94 -3.54
C GLN A 307 -30.51 24.78 -2.27
N ASP A 308 -31.28 24.30 -1.28
CA ASP A 308 -31.47 24.99 -0.01
C ASP A 308 -30.16 25.01 0.83
N ILE A 309 -29.37 23.93 0.78
CA ILE A 309 -28.02 23.90 1.37
C ILE A 309 -27.11 24.92 0.68
N GLN A 310 -27.07 24.92 -0.66
CA GLN A 310 -26.26 25.85 -1.43
C GLN A 310 -26.67 27.31 -1.19
N ALA A 311 -27.96 27.60 -1.07
CA ALA A 311 -28.46 28.93 -0.75
C ALA A 311 -28.03 29.37 0.66
N THR A 312 -28.06 28.46 1.63
CA THR A 312 -27.54 28.69 2.98
C THR A 312 -26.04 29.03 2.96
N ILE A 313 -25.23 28.22 2.26
CA ILE A 313 -23.79 28.45 2.10
C ILE A 313 -23.52 29.81 1.44
N ARG A 314 -24.20 30.12 0.34
CA ARG A 314 -24.07 31.42 -0.35
C ARG A 314 -24.47 32.61 0.53
N LYS A 315 -25.38 32.41 1.48
CA LYS A 315 -25.80 33.44 2.43
C LYS A 315 -24.79 33.59 3.58
N SER A 316 -24.23 32.49 4.09
CA SER A 316 -23.21 32.51 5.16
C SER A 316 -21.86 33.01 4.66
N ASP A 317 -21.44 32.59 3.47
CA ASP A 317 -20.17 32.99 2.83
C ASP A 317 -20.32 34.25 1.98
N ARG A 318 -21.37 35.04 2.24
CA ARG A 318 -21.56 36.30 1.54
C ARG A 318 -20.53 37.30 2.03
N VAL A 319 -19.37 37.33 1.38
CA VAL A 319 -18.38 38.39 1.54
C VAL A 319 -19.00 39.67 0.99
N VAL A 320 -19.53 40.50 1.89
CA VAL A 320 -19.91 41.87 1.55
C VAL A 320 -18.61 42.66 1.47
N VAL A 321 -18.05 42.77 0.26
CA VAL A 321 -16.99 43.74 -0.01
C VAL A 321 -17.62 45.13 0.08
N PRO A 322 -17.26 45.97 1.06
CA PRO A 322 -17.84 47.30 1.16
C PRO A 322 -17.49 48.09 -0.10
N GLN A 323 -18.48 48.67 -0.78
CA GLN A 323 -18.22 49.60 -1.88
C GLN A 323 -17.55 50.91 -1.38
N ALA A 324 -17.62 51.18 -0.08
CA ALA A 324 -16.85 52.21 0.61
C ALA A 324 -16.60 51.80 2.06
N PHE A 325 -15.39 52.04 2.58
CA PHE A 325 -15.04 51.81 3.97
C PHE A 325 -15.49 53.00 4.83
N GLN A 326 -16.40 52.79 5.78
CA GLN A 326 -16.65 53.78 6.83
C GLN A 326 -15.63 53.58 7.95
N HIS A 327 -14.96 54.67 8.31
CA HIS A 327 -13.97 54.72 9.39
C HIS A 327 -14.48 55.66 10.48
N THR A 328 -14.17 55.37 11.74
CA THR A 328 -14.36 56.29 12.85
C THR A 328 -13.06 57.03 13.15
N SER A 329 -13.13 58.14 13.89
CA SER A 329 -11.93 58.89 14.29
C SER A 329 -10.97 58.06 15.15
N LYS A 330 -11.44 56.97 15.77
CA LYS A 330 -10.61 56.00 16.50
C LYS A 330 -9.87 55.03 15.59
N ASP A 331 -10.43 54.69 14.43
CA ASP A 331 -9.79 53.79 13.45
C ASP A 331 -8.60 54.47 12.74
N LEU A 332 -8.55 55.81 12.80
CA LEU A 332 -7.41 56.63 12.39
C LEU A 332 -6.40 56.87 13.53
N GLN A 333 -6.67 56.38 14.74
CA GLN A 333 -5.82 56.56 15.91
C GLN A 333 -5.09 55.27 16.25
N MET A 334 -3.78 55.26 16.01
CA MET A 334 -2.91 54.20 16.49
C MET A 334 -2.31 54.61 17.82
N SER A 335 -2.48 53.81 18.88
CA SER A 335 -1.85 54.11 20.18
C SER A 335 -0.36 53.80 20.10
N LEU A 336 0.42 54.76 19.62
CA LEU A 336 1.88 54.71 19.49
C LEU A 336 2.56 54.86 20.86
N LYS A 337 2.23 53.99 21.81
CA LYS A 337 2.60 54.12 23.23
C LYS A 337 4.12 54.20 23.46
N ASN A 338 4.92 53.68 22.54
CA ASN A 338 6.38 53.65 22.61
C ASN A 338 7.07 54.68 21.68
N CYS A 339 6.32 55.50 20.94
CA CYS A 339 6.89 56.44 19.96
C CYS A 339 6.88 57.90 20.45
N SER A 340 6.45 58.15 21.69
CA SER A 340 6.30 59.52 22.21
C SER A 340 7.62 60.29 22.24
N GLU A 341 8.72 59.62 22.60
CA GLU A 341 10.06 60.21 22.68
C GLU A 341 10.62 60.51 21.28
N TYR A 342 10.46 59.58 20.34
CA TYR A 342 10.82 59.75 18.93
C TYR A 342 10.08 60.93 18.28
N LEU A 343 8.75 61.03 18.50
CA LEU A 343 7.94 62.10 17.94
C LEU A 343 8.21 63.47 18.60
N ARG A 344 8.50 63.50 19.91
CA ARG A 344 8.97 64.72 20.58
C ARG A 344 10.28 65.20 19.98
N ASN A 345 11.24 64.30 19.75
CA ASN A 345 12.54 64.64 19.15
C ASN A 345 12.41 65.12 17.69
N ALA A 346 11.45 64.59 16.93
CA ALA A 346 11.19 65.02 15.56
C ALA A 346 10.50 66.39 15.46
N MET A 347 9.66 66.74 16.45
CA MET A 347 8.87 67.99 16.46
C MET A 347 9.60 69.19 17.07
N THR A 348 10.66 68.99 17.87
CA THR A 348 11.36 70.07 18.57
C THR A 348 12.37 70.87 17.74
N ARG A 349 12.35 70.76 16.39
CA ARG A 349 13.23 71.47 15.42
C ARG A 349 13.98 72.69 15.99
N ALA A 350 15.08 72.44 16.70
CA ALA A 350 16.24 73.29 16.67
C ALA A 350 17.10 72.74 15.52
N PRO A 351 17.81 73.59 14.75
CA PRO A 351 18.81 73.08 13.84
C PRO A 351 19.93 72.53 14.70
N SER A 352 19.79 71.27 15.13
CA SER A 352 20.97 70.43 15.25
C SER A 352 21.65 70.60 13.90
N GLN A 353 22.91 71.07 13.89
CA GLN A 353 23.79 70.74 12.79
C GLN A 353 23.54 69.27 12.55
N VAL A 354 22.81 68.96 11.47
CA VAL A 354 22.62 67.58 11.08
C VAL A 354 24.03 67.22 10.70
N GLN A 355 24.75 66.54 11.60
CA GLN A 355 25.76 65.62 11.13
C GLN A 355 25.02 64.82 10.09
N THR A 356 25.32 65.09 8.82
CA THR A 356 24.98 64.19 7.75
C THR A 356 25.57 62.87 8.20
N SER A 357 24.74 62.04 8.82
CA SER A 357 25.07 60.64 8.94
C SER A 357 25.14 60.21 7.48
N GLN A 358 26.37 60.04 7.01
CA GLN A 358 26.58 59.28 5.79
C GLN A 358 25.71 58.05 5.94
N PHE A 359 24.83 57.81 4.96
CA PHE A 359 24.07 56.58 4.89
C PHE A 359 25.05 55.42 5.09
N SER A 360 25.03 54.85 6.29
CA SER A 360 25.79 53.68 6.63
C SER A 360 24.80 52.53 6.53
N ARG A 361 25.03 51.61 5.58
CA ARG A 361 24.31 50.34 5.52
C ARG A 361 24.60 49.56 6.81
N THR A 362 23.86 49.85 7.87
CA THR A 362 23.94 49.10 9.14
C THR A 362 23.11 47.83 9.10
N TYR A 363 22.21 47.69 8.13
CA TYR A 363 21.55 46.43 7.83
C TYR A 363 22.40 45.60 6.85
N PRO A 364 22.65 44.31 7.13
CA PRO A 364 23.32 43.44 6.18
C PRO A 364 22.56 43.40 4.86
N ALA A 365 23.28 43.22 3.76
CA ALA A 365 22.66 43.08 2.44
C ALA A 365 21.63 41.95 2.47
N ARG A 366 20.40 42.25 2.00
CA ARG A 366 19.40 41.23 1.67
C ARG A 366 20.01 40.32 0.59
N GLU A 367 19.72 39.01 0.67
CA GLU A 367 20.35 37.92 -0.10
C GLU A 367 21.70 37.42 0.49
N PRO A 368 21.71 36.74 1.66
CA PRO A 368 22.92 36.09 2.16
C PRO A 368 23.37 35.01 1.18
N ARG A 369 24.56 35.18 0.60
CA ARG A 369 25.17 34.20 -0.30
C ARG A 369 26.30 33.47 0.40
N ASN A 370 26.45 32.19 0.11
CA ASN A 370 27.60 31.43 0.57
C ASN A 370 28.86 31.74 -0.28
N ALA A 371 29.98 31.13 0.06
CA ALA A 371 31.26 31.33 -0.65
C ALA A 371 31.22 30.93 -2.15
N HIS A 372 30.21 30.17 -2.57
CA HIS A 372 29.99 29.75 -3.95
C HIS A 372 28.99 30.65 -4.71
N GLY A 373 28.51 31.73 -4.07
CA GLY A 373 27.53 32.64 -4.66
C GLY A 373 26.09 32.10 -4.67
N LEU A 374 25.84 30.97 -3.98
CA LEU A 374 24.51 30.37 -3.85
C LEU A 374 23.72 31.04 -2.71
N PRO A 375 22.38 31.14 -2.83
CA PRO A 375 21.54 31.67 -1.77
C PRO A 375 21.61 30.80 -0.50
N THR A 376 21.52 31.44 0.66
CA THR A 376 21.44 30.75 1.97
C THR A 376 20.00 30.76 2.47
N VAL A 377 19.41 29.58 2.66
CA VAL A 377 18.04 29.46 3.19
C VAL A 377 18.09 29.35 4.73
N GLN A 378 17.44 30.28 5.43
CA GLN A 378 17.48 30.38 6.91
C GLN A 378 16.23 29.79 7.57
N GLU A 379 16.33 29.41 8.85
CA GLU A 379 15.18 28.85 9.61
C GLU A 379 14.16 29.95 9.88
N ASP A 380 12.88 29.60 9.76
CA ASP A 380 11.72 30.48 10.02
C ASP A 380 11.67 31.78 9.21
N ASN A 381 12.39 31.85 8.08
CA ASN A 381 12.41 33.03 7.22
C ASN A 381 11.91 32.74 5.80
N LEU A 382 10.60 32.91 5.61
CA LEU A 382 9.92 32.78 4.31
C LEU A 382 10.56 33.62 3.21
N LEU A 383 11.17 34.76 3.54
CA LEU A 383 11.84 35.60 2.54
C LEU A 383 13.04 34.91 1.91
N THR A 384 13.78 34.09 2.65
CA THR A 384 14.94 33.37 2.10
C THR A 384 14.55 32.27 1.11
N ILE A 385 13.33 31.74 1.22
CA ILE A 385 12.76 30.79 0.26
C ILE A 385 12.43 31.51 -1.04
N PHE A 386 11.75 32.65 -0.97
CA PHE A 386 11.46 33.47 -2.14
C PHE A 386 12.73 34.03 -2.80
N ASP A 387 13.72 34.43 -2.00
CA ASP A 387 15.01 34.89 -2.51
C ASP A 387 15.74 33.74 -3.25
N CYS A 388 15.64 32.50 -2.76
CA CYS A 388 16.17 31.31 -3.45
C CYS A 388 15.43 31.01 -4.76
N GLU A 389 14.09 31.02 -4.76
CA GLU A 389 13.28 30.79 -5.97
C GLU A 389 13.56 31.84 -7.04
N ARG A 390 13.65 33.11 -6.64
CA ARG A 390 14.00 34.22 -7.52
C ARG A 390 15.41 34.06 -8.09
N TRP A 391 16.36 33.61 -7.27
CA TRP A 391 17.72 33.34 -7.72
C TRP A 391 17.77 32.18 -8.73
N VAL A 392 17.02 31.10 -8.49
CA VAL A 392 16.91 29.97 -9.42
C VAL A 392 16.34 30.44 -10.76
N GLU A 393 15.28 31.24 -10.74
CA GLU A 393 14.63 31.75 -11.95
C GLU A 393 15.54 32.68 -12.77
N ASN A 394 16.29 33.58 -12.12
CA ASN A 394 16.96 34.68 -12.81
C ASN A 394 18.48 34.52 -12.96
N GLU A 395 19.14 33.75 -12.08
CA GLU A 395 20.61 33.73 -11.98
C GLU A 395 21.22 32.34 -12.18
N LEU A 396 20.52 31.24 -11.87
CA LEU A 396 21.08 29.88 -11.92
C LEU A 396 21.67 29.54 -13.29
N GLY A 397 20.96 29.84 -14.38
CA GLY A 397 21.45 29.56 -15.73
C GLY A 397 22.71 30.32 -16.12
N GLY A 398 22.90 31.55 -15.61
CA GLY A 398 24.15 32.29 -15.79
C GLY A 398 25.28 31.69 -14.94
N TRP A 399 24.96 31.36 -13.69
CA TRP A 399 25.89 30.79 -12.72
C TRP A 399 26.47 29.44 -13.19
N THR A 400 25.64 28.54 -13.74
CA THR A 400 26.07 27.21 -14.22
C THR A 400 26.95 27.26 -15.48
N ASN A 401 26.80 28.30 -16.30
CA ASN A 401 27.55 28.48 -17.55
C ASN A 401 28.92 29.12 -17.33
N ILE A 402 29.08 29.95 -16.30
CA ILE A 402 30.33 30.66 -16.00
C ILE A 402 31.33 29.78 -15.25
N LEU A 403 30.84 28.97 -14.30
CA LEU A 403 31.71 28.23 -13.39
C LEU A 403 32.25 26.93 -14.00
N THR A 404 33.50 26.62 -13.68
CA THR A 404 34.09 25.31 -13.96
C THR A 404 33.55 24.30 -12.95
N PRO A 405 32.92 23.19 -13.39
CA PRO A 405 32.38 22.18 -12.48
C PRO A 405 33.46 21.61 -11.56
N SER A 406 33.13 21.48 -10.28
CA SER A 406 33.98 20.85 -9.26
C SER A 406 33.13 20.01 -8.32
N GLU A 407 33.74 19.05 -7.64
CA GLU A 407 33.07 18.22 -6.64
C GLU A 407 32.59 19.04 -5.42
N SER A 408 33.29 20.14 -5.10
CA SER A 408 32.85 21.08 -4.05
C SER A 408 31.59 21.84 -4.45
N LEU A 409 31.50 22.30 -5.70
CA LEU A 409 30.33 23.01 -6.21
C LEU A 409 29.11 22.08 -6.33
N SER A 410 29.29 20.84 -6.79
CA SER A 410 28.19 19.86 -6.82
C SER A 410 27.66 19.57 -5.41
N SER A 411 28.57 19.48 -4.42
CA SER A 411 28.18 19.29 -3.02
C SER A 411 27.44 20.51 -2.46
N ALA A 412 27.90 21.73 -2.79
CA ALA A 412 27.23 22.96 -2.37
C ALA A 412 25.83 23.12 -2.97
N LEU A 413 25.65 22.74 -4.25
CA LEU A 413 24.35 22.75 -4.91
C LEU A 413 23.41 21.69 -4.31
N ALA A 414 23.94 20.51 -3.98
CA ALA A 414 23.18 19.47 -3.31
C ALA A 414 22.74 19.86 -1.89
N SER A 415 23.59 20.58 -1.14
CA SER A 415 23.21 21.17 0.14
C SER A 415 22.08 22.18 -0.02
N LEU A 416 22.20 23.11 -1.00
CA LEU A 416 21.15 24.09 -1.28
C LEU A 416 19.81 23.41 -1.62
N PHE A 417 19.85 22.35 -2.45
CA PHE A 417 18.67 21.56 -2.75
C PHE A 417 18.03 21.01 -1.47
N GLY A 418 18.82 20.39 -0.59
CA GLY A 418 18.34 19.81 0.67
C GLY A 418 17.74 20.86 1.60
N ASP A 419 18.45 21.97 1.78
CA ASP A 419 18.03 23.09 2.63
C ASP A 419 16.72 23.72 2.14
N TYR A 420 16.64 24.04 0.84
CA TYR A 420 15.44 24.60 0.23
C TYR A 420 14.28 23.62 0.31
N TYR A 421 14.45 22.37 -0.15
CA TYR A 421 13.39 21.37 -0.20
C TYR A 421 12.79 21.09 1.18
N GLY A 422 13.64 20.88 2.21
CA GLY A 422 13.17 20.57 3.55
C GLY A 422 12.29 21.68 4.14
N ARG A 423 12.66 22.94 3.90
CA ARG A 423 11.97 24.12 4.42
C ARG A 423 10.72 24.48 3.61
N ALA A 424 10.86 24.53 2.29
CA ALA A 424 9.76 24.84 1.39
C ALA A 424 8.63 23.81 1.50
N ARG A 425 8.97 22.52 1.62
CA ARG A 425 7.97 21.44 1.80
C ARG A 425 7.13 21.63 3.07
N ALA A 426 7.77 22.03 4.17
CA ALA A 426 7.05 22.25 5.43
C ALA A 426 6.12 23.46 5.35
N ILE A 427 6.53 24.53 4.67
CA ILE A 427 5.78 25.78 4.55
C ILE A 427 4.66 25.68 3.52
N TYR A 428 4.87 24.96 2.42
CA TYR A 428 3.92 24.87 1.31
C TYR A 428 2.97 23.68 1.37
N ALA A 429 3.04 22.84 2.41
CA ALA A 429 2.30 21.57 2.51
C ALA A 429 0.79 21.68 2.17
N ASP A 430 0.15 22.80 2.55
CA ASP A 430 -1.29 23.04 2.35
C ASP A 430 -1.62 23.89 1.10
N ASN A 431 -0.64 24.21 0.26
CA ASN A 431 -0.82 25.01 -0.95
C ASN A 431 -0.28 24.29 -2.20
N PRO A 432 -1.16 23.62 -2.99
CA PRO A 432 -0.76 22.88 -4.19
C PRO A 432 -0.04 23.72 -5.26
N GLU A 433 -0.37 25.01 -5.40
CA GLU A 433 0.31 25.90 -6.34
C GLU A 433 1.74 26.18 -5.87
N ALA A 434 1.93 26.50 -4.58
CA ALA A 434 3.25 26.73 -4.01
C ALA A 434 4.11 25.46 -4.00
N VAL A 435 3.51 24.28 -3.76
CA VAL A 435 4.17 22.97 -3.94
C VAL A 435 4.64 22.81 -5.39
N SER A 436 3.82 23.20 -6.36
CA SER A 436 4.19 23.10 -7.78
C SER A 436 5.40 23.99 -8.13
N ILE A 437 5.49 25.19 -7.56
CA ILE A 437 6.66 26.08 -7.71
C ILE A 437 7.89 25.50 -7.02
N MET A 438 7.72 24.90 -5.84
CA MET A 438 8.81 24.22 -5.16
C MET A 438 9.36 23.07 -6.00
N VAL A 439 8.49 22.21 -6.53
CA VAL A 439 8.88 21.08 -7.38
C VAL A 439 9.61 21.56 -8.64
N LEU A 440 9.11 22.61 -9.30
CA LEU A 440 9.79 23.23 -10.45
C LEU A 440 11.18 23.76 -10.07
N THR A 441 11.30 24.45 -8.94
CA THR A 441 12.57 25.01 -8.46
C THR A 441 13.60 23.93 -8.15
N VAL A 442 13.20 22.84 -7.49
CA VAL A 442 14.12 21.72 -7.22
C VAL A 442 14.51 20.95 -8.48
N LEU A 443 13.64 20.87 -9.49
CA LEU A 443 13.97 20.31 -10.80
C LEU A 443 15.02 21.13 -11.55
N GLU A 444 14.96 22.46 -11.48
CA GLU A 444 15.99 23.33 -12.06
C GLU A 444 17.33 23.21 -11.35
N LEU A 445 17.33 23.10 -10.00
CA LEU A 445 18.53 22.80 -9.22
C LEU A 445 19.12 21.44 -9.58
N TRP A 446 18.28 20.41 -9.74
CA TRP A 446 18.71 19.08 -10.19
C TRP A 446 19.28 19.12 -11.62
N MET A 447 18.65 19.84 -12.54
CA MET A 447 19.14 20.00 -13.92
C MET A 447 20.53 20.65 -13.92
N ALA A 448 20.74 21.69 -13.12
CA ALA A 448 22.06 22.31 -12.95
C ALA A 448 23.10 21.32 -12.40
N LEU A 449 22.71 20.48 -11.42
CA LEU A 449 23.56 19.44 -10.88
C LEU A 449 23.92 18.38 -11.92
N ASP A 450 22.95 17.86 -12.69
CA ASP A 450 23.18 16.87 -13.76
C ASP A 450 24.16 17.42 -14.81
N GLN A 451 23.96 18.66 -15.27
CA GLN A 451 24.86 19.33 -16.20
C GLN A 451 26.29 19.46 -15.67
N MET A 452 26.46 19.68 -14.37
CA MET A 452 27.78 19.73 -13.74
C MET A 452 28.40 18.33 -13.61
N CYS A 453 27.63 17.34 -13.16
CA CYS A 453 28.08 15.96 -12.99
C CYS A 453 28.48 15.32 -14.33
N VAL A 454 27.72 15.57 -15.41
CA VAL A 454 28.06 15.12 -16.76
C VAL A 454 29.36 15.76 -17.26
N ARG A 455 29.60 17.04 -16.96
CA ARG A 455 30.87 17.70 -17.30
C ARG A 455 32.05 17.19 -16.47
N LEU A 456 31.84 16.86 -15.19
CA LEU A 456 32.85 16.26 -14.31
C LEU A 456 33.22 14.84 -14.74
N CYS A 457 32.23 14.05 -15.15
CA CYS A 457 32.41 12.69 -15.60
C CYS A 457 31.53 12.42 -16.82
N PRO A 458 32.08 12.56 -18.04
CA PRO A 458 31.35 12.33 -19.28
C PRO A 458 30.71 10.94 -19.39
N LEU A 459 31.22 9.95 -18.65
CA LEU A 459 30.63 8.62 -18.53
C LEU A 459 29.16 8.67 -18.07
N LEU A 460 28.76 9.66 -17.27
CA LEU A 460 27.37 9.81 -16.81
C LEU A 460 26.40 10.08 -17.98
N ALA A 461 26.86 10.71 -19.06
CA ALA A 461 26.02 11.01 -20.23
C ALA A 461 25.50 9.74 -20.91
N ASP A 462 26.26 8.64 -20.84
CA ASP A 462 25.88 7.35 -21.41
C ASP A 462 24.66 6.73 -20.72
N TYR A 463 24.29 7.20 -19.53
CA TYR A 463 23.22 6.63 -18.72
C TYR A 463 22.00 7.54 -18.69
N SER A 464 20.83 6.92 -18.42
CA SER A 464 19.57 7.62 -18.27
C SER A 464 19.65 8.64 -17.12
N PRO A 465 19.01 9.82 -17.25
CA PRO A 465 18.85 10.75 -16.14
C PRO A 465 17.82 10.28 -15.09
N GLU A 466 17.16 9.14 -15.30
CA GLU A 466 16.20 8.46 -14.41
C GLU A 466 14.88 9.22 -14.12
N ILE A 467 14.86 10.56 -14.23
CA ILE A 467 13.63 11.34 -14.13
C ILE A 467 12.76 11.11 -15.38
N PRO A 468 11.49 10.66 -15.25
CA PRO A 468 10.59 10.46 -16.38
C PRO A 468 10.31 11.74 -17.17
N THR A 469 10.06 11.60 -18.48
CA THR A 469 9.77 12.76 -19.35
C THR A 469 8.44 13.44 -19.03
N ASN A 470 7.51 12.74 -18.36
CA ASN A 470 6.20 13.25 -17.96
C ASN A 470 6.16 13.73 -16.50
N PHE A 471 7.31 13.86 -15.83
CA PHE A 471 7.36 14.15 -14.39
C PHE A 471 6.73 15.52 -14.03
N LEU A 472 6.70 16.48 -14.96
CA LEU A 472 6.16 17.82 -14.75
C LEU A 472 4.66 17.96 -15.07
N GLU A 473 4.03 16.95 -15.70
CA GLU A 473 2.61 17.01 -16.11
C GLU A 473 1.61 17.36 -14.98
N PRO A 474 1.80 16.90 -13.71
CA PRO A 474 0.86 17.21 -12.64
C PRO A 474 0.97 18.63 -12.05
N LEU A 475 1.95 19.44 -12.45
CA LEU A 475 2.25 20.72 -11.80
C LEU A 475 1.23 21.81 -12.15
N LEU A 476 0.80 22.57 -11.14
CA LEU A 476 -0.10 23.72 -11.26
C LEU A 476 0.68 25.00 -11.55
N LEU A 477 0.98 25.25 -12.82
CA LEU A 477 1.78 26.41 -13.27
C LEU A 477 0.90 27.46 -13.97
N SER A 478 0.43 28.45 -13.21
CA SER A 478 -0.53 29.46 -13.69
C SER A 478 0.10 30.60 -14.50
N GLN A 479 1.41 30.82 -14.36
CA GLN A 479 2.11 31.92 -15.04
C GLN A 479 2.90 31.44 -16.25
N ARG A 480 2.95 32.29 -17.29
CA ARG A 480 3.73 32.01 -18.51
C ARG A 480 5.21 31.77 -18.21
N SER A 481 5.81 32.55 -17.32
CA SER A 481 7.23 32.37 -16.92
C SER A 481 7.49 31.00 -16.31
N GLN A 482 6.55 30.47 -15.53
CA GLN A 482 6.63 29.14 -14.92
C GLN A 482 6.55 28.04 -15.99
N MET A 483 5.65 28.18 -16.96
CA MET A 483 5.54 27.24 -18.09
C MET A 483 6.81 27.24 -18.96
N GLU A 484 7.40 28.42 -19.21
CA GLU A 484 8.66 28.54 -19.96
C GLU A 484 9.84 27.90 -19.22
N ARG A 485 9.88 27.98 -17.88
CA ARG A 485 10.86 27.27 -17.03
C ARG A 485 10.65 25.77 -17.09
N ALA A 486 9.41 25.30 -16.94
CA ALA A 486 9.08 23.88 -17.05
C ALA A 486 9.48 23.29 -18.40
N TYR A 487 9.20 24.00 -19.50
CA TYR A 487 9.61 23.58 -20.85
C TYR A 487 11.13 23.37 -20.96
N LYS A 488 11.96 24.25 -20.36
CA LYS A 488 13.43 24.09 -20.38
C LYS A 488 13.88 22.81 -19.67
N VAL A 489 13.25 22.49 -18.54
CA VAL A 489 13.52 21.26 -17.79
C VAL A 489 13.09 20.03 -18.58
N GLU A 490 11.89 20.04 -19.15
CA GLU A 490 11.37 18.94 -19.98
C GLU A 490 12.25 18.68 -21.21
N ASP A 491 12.61 19.74 -21.95
CA ASP A 491 13.50 19.64 -23.12
C ASP A 491 14.87 19.06 -22.73
N TYR A 492 15.42 19.48 -21.59
CA TYR A 492 16.67 18.94 -21.08
C TYR A 492 16.57 17.45 -20.74
N ILE A 493 15.54 17.03 -20.01
CA ILE A 493 15.31 15.63 -19.64
C ILE A 493 15.12 14.77 -20.90
N GLN A 494 14.30 15.22 -21.85
CA GLN A 494 14.07 14.53 -23.12
C GLN A 494 15.35 14.39 -23.93
N LYS A 495 16.17 15.44 -24.00
CA LYS A 495 17.47 15.40 -24.66
C LYS A 495 18.42 14.41 -23.97
N ARG A 496 18.49 14.44 -22.64
CA ARG A 496 19.34 13.51 -21.87
C ARG A 496 18.95 12.05 -22.07
N HIS A 497 17.65 11.72 -22.12
CA HIS A 497 17.19 10.36 -22.45
C HIS A 497 17.51 9.97 -23.90
N ARG A 498 17.43 10.91 -24.84
CA ARG A 498 17.75 10.68 -26.26
C ARG A 498 19.23 10.41 -26.49
N ASP A 499 20.08 11.17 -25.79
CA ASP A 499 21.54 11.09 -25.91
C ASP A 499 22.13 9.93 -25.10
N ALA A 500 21.38 9.39 -24.12
CA ALA A 500 21.79 8.25 -23.32
C ALA A 500 21.95 6.97 -24.17
N GLY A 501 22.95 6.17 -23.83
CA GLY A 501 23.18 4.86 -24.43
C GLY A 501 22.21 3.80 -23.92
N ARG A 502 22.27 2.60 -24.51
CA ARG A 502 21.50 1.42 -24.06
C ARG A 502 22.22 0.70 -22.92
N TYR A 503 22.44 1.39 -21.80
CA TYR A 503 23.02 0.82 -20.59
C TYR A 503 21.97 0.64 -19.49
N PRO A 504 22.21 -0.24 -18.49
CA PRO A 504 21.32 -0.38 -17.34
C PRO A 504 21.18 0.94 -16.59
N SER A 505 20.01 1.18 -15.99
CA SER A 505 19.77 2.34 -15.13
C SER A 505 20.79 2.39 -13.97
N ILE A 506 21.20 3.61 -13.58
CA ILE A 506 22.07 3.82 -12.42
C ILE A 506 21.34 3.45 -11.12
N LEU A 507 19.99 3.52 -11.15
CA LEU A 507 19.10 3.18 -10.04
C LEU A 507 18.55 1.76 -10.17
N GLN A 508 19.25 0.85 -10.84
CA GLN A 508 18.89 -0.55 -10.95
C GLN A 508 19.88 -1.47 -10.20
N ASP A 509 19.45 -2.71 -9.94
CA ASP A 509 20.31 -3.77 -9.42
C ASP A 509 21.55 -3.99 -10.30
N LEU A 510 22.59 -4.57 -9.69
CA LEU A 510 23.92 -4.73 -10.27
C LEU A 510 23.91 -5.65 -11.50
N MET A 511 24.05 -5.04 -12.68
CA MET A 511 24.10 -5.72 -13.97
C MET A 511 25.47 -5.54 -14.65
N PRO A 512 25.84 -6.40 -15.62
CA PRO A 512 26.97 -6.15 -16.51
C PRO A 512 26.90 -4.75 -17.12
N GLN A 513 28.05 -4.06 -17.20
CA GLN A 513 28.14 -2.67 -17.70
C GLN A 513 27.36 -1.63 -16.86
N CYS A 514 27.07 -1.90 -15.59
CA CYS A 514 26.57 -0.86 -14.69
C CYS A 514 27.62 0.26 -14.49
N PHE A 515 27.14 1.44 -14.10
CA PHE A 515 27.98 2.63 -13.93
C PHE A 515 29.20 2.37 -13.05
N GLY A 516 28.99 1.79 -11.86
CA GLY A 516 30.07 1.53 -10.91
C GLY A 516 31.18 0.63 -11.47
N ALA A 517 30.82 -0.38 -12.26
CA ALA A 517 31.80 -1.26 -12.90
C ALA A 517 32.62 -0.50 -13.96
N ARG A 518 31.98 0.26 -14.86
CA ARG A 518 32.67 1.05 -15.88
C ARG A 518 33.52 2.17 -15.27
N TYR A 519 33.04 2.80 -14.20
CA TYR A 519 33.79 3.83 -13.49
C TYR A 519 35.02 3.26 -12.79
N SER A 520 34.88 2.11 -12.12
CA SER A 520 36.00 1.42 -11.49
C SER A 520 37.08 1.03 -12.51
N ASP A 521 36.68 0.67 -13.73
CA ASP A 521 37.63 0.37 -14.82
C ASP A 521 38.38 1.62 -15.30
N ALA A 522 37.73 2.78 -15.34
CA ALA A 522 38.37 4.03 -15.74
C ALA A 522 39.19 4.69 -14.61
N SER A 523 38.92 4.36 -13.34
CA SER A 523 39.48 5.05 -12.18
C SER A 523 40.70 4.32 -11.59
N GLN A 524 41.88 4.92 -11.74
CA GLN A 524 43.12 4.39 -11.14
C GLN A 524 43.02 4.25 -9.61
N LYS A 525 42.31 5.16 -8.94
CA LYS A 525 42.06 5.10 -7.49
C LYS A 525 41.34 3.80 -7.09
N HIS A 526 40.29 3.43 -7.83
CA HIS A 526 39.50 2.23 -7.56
C HIS A 526 40.26 0.95 -7.91
N GLN A 527 41.05 0.95 -8.98
CA GLN A 527 41.94 -0.16 -9.32
C GLN A 527 42.96 -0.41 -8.20
N GLN A 528 43.58 0.65 -7.65
CA GLN A 528 44.48 0.54 -6.51
C GLN A 528 43.77 0.08 -5.23
N LEU A 529 42.54 0.55 -4.99
CA LEU A 529 41.74 0.13 -3.85
C LEU A 529 41.44 -1.37 -3.89
N ARG A 530 41.04 -1.90 -5.05
CA ARG A 530 40.86 -3.34 -5.27
C ARG A 530 42.11 -4.13 -4.89
N LEU A 531 43.28 -3.73 -5.42
CA LEU A 531 44.55 -4.41 -5.13
C LEU A 531 44.88 -4.42 -3.63
N ARG A 532 44.61 -3.31 -2.92
CA ARG A 532 44.80 -3.23 -1.47
C ARG A 532 43.88 -4.18 -0.70
N ILE A 533 42.63 -4.33 -1.13
CA ILE A 533 41.66 -5.23 -0.50
C ILE A 533 42.04 -6.70 -0.76
N GLU A 534 42.43 -7.04 -1.99
CA GLU A 534 42.88 -8.39 -2.35
C GLU A 534 44.16 -8.78 -1.60
N GLU A 535 45.12 -7.86 -1.46
CA GLU A 535 46.33 -8.03 -0.64
C GLU A 535 45.99 -8.27 0.83
N HIS A 536 45.07 -7.49 1.38
CA HIS A 536 44.59 -7.67 2.75
C HIS A 536 43.93 -9.04 2.93
N ALA A 537 43.04 -9.43 2.02
CA ALA A 537 42.35 -10.71 2.05
C ALA A 537 43.34 -11.89 2.03
N ARG A 538 44.38 -11.82 1.19
CA ARG A 538 45.41 -12.86 1.11
C ARG A 538 46.14 -13.06 2.44
N ARG A 539 46.54 -11.97 3.09
CA ARG A 539 47.21 -12.01 4.40
C ARG A 539 46.30 -12.60 5.49
N GLN A 540 45.00 -12.32 5.45
CA GLN A 540 44.05 -12.91 6.40
C GLN A 540 43.87 -14.41 6.16
N VAL A 541 43.78 -14.85 4.91
CA VAL A 541 43.70 -16.27 4.55
C VAL A 541 44.96 -17.02 4.99
N GLU A 542 46.15 -16.44 4.83
CA GLU A 542 47.42 -17.02 5.29
C GLU A 542 47.44 -17.18 6.82
N LYS A 543 47.13 -16.13 7.57
CA LYS A 543 47.00 -16.20 9.04
C LYS A 543 45.99 -17.27 9.47
N LYS A 544 44.89 -17.38 8.72
CA LYS A 544 43.84 -18.36 9.01
C LYS A 544 44.29 -19.79 8.72
N ARG A 545 45.13 -19.98 7.71
CA ARG A 545 45.74 -21.27 7.38
C ARG A 545 46.69 -21.72 8.48
N ASP A 546 47.48 -20.81 9.04
CA ASP A 546 48.37 -21.11 10.17
C ASP A 546 47.56 -21.51 11.41
N GLU A 547 46.51 -20.75 11.76
CA GLU A 547 45.60 -21.09 12.88
C GLU A 547 44.93 -22.46 12.67
N TRP A 548 44.44 -22.73 11.46
CA TRP A 548 43.82 -24.02 11.12
C TRP A 548 44.81 -25.18 11.25
N SER A 549 46.05 -25.00 10.76
CA SER A 549 47.12 -26.00 10.85
C SER A 549 47.44 -26.34 12.31
N GLU A 550 47.64 -25.33 13.15
CA GLU A 550 47.93 -25.50 14.58
C GLU A 550 46.80 -26.25 15.29
N LYS A 551 45.54 -25.82 15.09
CA LYS A 551 44.37 -26.46 15.70
C LYS A 551 44.11 -27.87 15.19
N SER A 552 44.37 -28.14 13.90
CA SER A 552 44.25 -29.47 13.28
C SER A 552 45.26 -30.46 13.88
N VAL A 553 46.52 -30.03 14.06
CA VAL A 553 47.55 -30.83 14.72
C VAL A 553 47.16 -31.12 16.18
N LYS A 554 46.72 -30.09 16.92
CA LYS A 554 46.27 -30.25 18.31
C LYS A 554 45.10 -31.23 18.44
N HIS A 555 44.08 -31.09 17.60
CA HIS A 555 42.92 -31.98 17.56
C HIS A 555 43.32 -33.43 17.25
N SER A 556 44.17 -33.63 16.24
CA SER A 556 44.68 -34.94 15.85
C SER A 556 45.53 -35.60 16.95
N ASN A 557 46.33 -34.81 17.69
CA ASN A 557 47.11 -35.30 18.82
C ASN A 557 46.23 -35.72 20.00
N LEU A 558 45.21 -34.92 20.36
CA LEU A 558 44.26 -35.26 21.42
C LEU A 558 43.48 -36.54 21.12
N LEU A 559 42.97 -36.70 19.88
CA LEU A 559 42.29 -37.94 19.48
C LEU A 559 43.22 -39.15 19.47
N ARG A 560 44.48 -38.97 19.07
CA ARG A 560 45.49 -40.04 19.11
C ARG A 560 45.82 -40.47 20.54
N GLU A 561 45.94 -39.52 21.47
CA GLU A 561 46.18 -39.82 22.89
C GLU A 561 44.95 -40.47 23.54
N ALA A 562 43.74 -39.99 23.23
CA ALA A 562 42.49 -40.61 23.67
C ALA A 562 42.34 -42.05 23.15
N GLY A 563 42.73 -42.31 21.89
CA GLY A 563 42.72 -43.64 21.28
C GLY A 563 43.66 -44.66 21.93
N ARG A 564 44.68 -44.21 22.68
CA ARG A 564 45.61 -45.06 23.45
C ARG A 564 45.07 -45.44 24.83
N LEU A 565 43.98 -44.82 25.29
CA LEU A 565 43.41 -45.01 26.61
C LEU A 565 42.10 -45.83 26.54
N GLY A 566 41.84 -46.59 27.60
CA GLY A 566 40.52 -47.19 27.85
C GLY A 566 39.63 -46.23 28.63
N CYS A 567 38.30 -46.40 28.53
CA CYS A 567 37.39 -45.71 29.44
C CYS A 567 37.54 -46.26 30.87
N GLU A 568 37.58 -45.37 31.85
CA GLU A 568 37.67 -45.72 33.26
C GLU A 568 36.27 -45.94 33.84
N PHE A 569 36.09 -47.03 34.57
CA PHE A 569 34.82 -47.39 35.19
C PHE A 569 35.03 -47.75 36.66
N TYR A 570 34.05 -47.42 37.49
CA TYR A 570 34.00 -47.81 38.90
C TYR A 570 32.70 -48.55 39.18
N TRP A 571 32.67 -49.33 40.26
CA TRP A 571 31.46 -50.00 40.72
C TRP A 571 30.79 -49.12 41.78
N SER A 572 29.53 -48.76 41.56
CA SER A 572 28.75 -48.04 42.56
C SER A 572 28.20 -48.98 43.64
N TYR A 573 27.77 -48.42 44.76
CA TYR A 573 27.27 -49.15 45.94
C TYR A 573 26.06 -50.05 45.64
N ASP A 574 25.37 -49.82 44.53
CA ASP A 574 24.24 -50.56 43.99
C ASP A 574 24.66 -51.72 43.05
N GLY A 575 25.97 -51.97 42.90
CA GLY A 575 26.51 -53.07 42.10
C GLY A 575 26.57 -52.82 40.60
N TYR A 576 26.30 -51.60 40.13
CA TYR A 576 26.39 -51.25 38.71
C TYR A 576 27.77 -50.69 38.33
N ARG A 577 28.29 -51.08 37.17
CA ARG A 577 29.51 -50.51 36.58
C ARG A 577 29.19 -49.16 35.96
N ARG A 578 29.63 -48.08 36.59
CA ARG A 578 29.43 -46.70 36.12
C ARG A 578 30.70 -46.12 35.53
N HIS A 579 30.53 -45.29 34.49
CA HIS A 579 31.63 -44.59 33.85
C HIS A 579 32.15 -43.46 34.76
N SER A 580 33.47 -43.35 34.91
CA SER A 580 34.08 -42.30 35.71
C SER A 580 33.82 -40.92 35.09
N ILE A 581 33.35 -39.97 35.91
CA ILE A 581 33.15 -38.57 35.48
C ILE A 581 34.51 -37.90 35.18
N SER A 582 35.58 -38.37 35.85
CA SER A 582 36.96 -37.93 35.65
C SER A 582 37.73 -38.75 34.61
N CYS A 583 37.06 -39.60 33.83
CA CYS A 583 37.69 -40.44 32.80
C CYS A 583 38.56 -39.60 31.86
N LYS A 584 39.87 -39.93 31.84
CA LYS A 584 40.86 -39.16 31.07
C LYS A 584 40.60 -39.23 29.56
N LYS A 585 40.19 -40.38 29.03
CA LYS A 585 39.80 -40.54 27.62
C LYS A 585 38.66 -39.59 27.23
N CYS A 586 37.54 -39.61 27.96
CA CYS A 586 36.39 -38.75 27.67
C CYS A 586 36.65 -37.27 27.97
N SER A 587 37.64 -36.95 28.82
CA SER A 587 38.13 -35.58 28.98
C SER A 587 38.87 -35.11 27.72
N LEU A 588 39.79 -35.92 27.18
CA LEU A 588 40.51 -35.60 25.95
C LEU A 588 39.59 -35.52 24.71
N GLU A 589 38.59 -36.41 24.60
CA GLU A 589 37.58 -36.36 23.55
C GLU A 589 36.72 -35.09 23.65
N ARG A 590 36.33 -34.68 24.86
CA ARG A 590 35.62 -33.40 25.07
C ARG A 590 36.50 -32.19 24.75
N GLN A 591 37.78 -32.22 25.11
CA GLN A 591 38.73 -31.17 24.75
C GLN A 591 38.89 -31.09 23.23
N ALA A 592 39.01 -32.23 22.54
CA ALA A 592 39.07 -32.28 21.08
C ALA A 592 37.77 -31.74 20.45
N ALA A 593 36.60 -32.18 20.92
CA ALA A 593 35.30 -31.69 20.46
C ALA A 593 35.09 -30.19 20.74
N GLY A 594 35.75 -29.64 21.76
CA GLY A 594 35.73 -28.21 22.08
C GLY A 594 36.68 -27.35 21.23
N ILE A 595 37.54 -27.94 20.39
CA ILE A 595 38.39 -27.18 19.48
C ILE A 595 37.53 -26.70 18.31
N THR A 596 37.33 -25.40 18.25
CA THR A 596 36.63 -24.72 17.15
C THR A 596 37.52 -23.71 16.45
N ILE A 597 37.20 -23.43 15.19
CA ILE A 597 37.81 -22.37 14.39
C ILE A 597 36.72 -21.51 13.80
N ASN A 598 36.86 -20.19 13.92
CA ASN A 598 35.95 -19.27 13.25
C ASN A 598 36.20 -19.31 11.74
N ILE A 599 35.17 -19.16 10.92
CA ILE A 599 35.34 -19.03 9.47
C ILE A 599 35.93 -17.66 9.11
N HIS A 600 36.46 -17.57 7.90
CA HIS A 600 36.83 -16.32 7.24
C HIS A 600 36.07 -16.22 5.93
N GLU A 601 35.32 -15.14 5.74
CA GLU A 601 34.60 -14.84 4.52
C GLU A 601 35.41 -13.82 3.71
N ARG A 602 35.59 -14.04 2.41
CA ARG A 602 36.33 -13.08 1.58
C ARG A 602 35.60 -11.72 1.52
N PRO A 603 36.34 -10.60 1.52
CA PRO A 603 35.75 -9.26 1.50
C PRO A 603 35.02 -8.93 0.18
N LEU A 604 35.51 -9.46 -0.94
CA LEU A 604 34.99 -9.17 -2.28
C LEU A 604 34.36 -10.41 -2.93
N PRO A 605 33.30 -10.23 -3.75
CA PRO A 605 32.69 -11.30 -4.53
C PRO A 605 33.61 -11.79 -5.66
N GLU A 606 33.40 -13.04 -6.10
CA GLU A 606 34.20 -13.64 -7.18
C GLU A 606 33.82 -13.12 -8.57
N ASN A 607 32.56 -12.70 -8.76
CA ASN A 607 32.12 -12.12 -10.01
C ASN A 607 32.79 -10.76 -10.25
N GLU A 608 33.52 -10.63 -11.35
CA GLU A 608 34.31 -9.45 -11.71
C GLU A 608 33.47 -8.16 -11.78
N THR A 609 32.26 -8.21 -12.36
CA THR A 609 31.37 -7.04 -12.43
C THR A 609 30.89 -6.63 -11.05
N THR A 610 30.40 -7.59 -10.25
CA THR A 610 29.92 -7.32 -8.89
C THR A 610 31.06 -6.79 -8.01
N MET A 611 32.26 -7.34 -8.15
CA MET A 611 33.44 -6.89 -7.44
C MET A 611 33.76 -5.43 -7.74
N LYS A 612 33.86 -5.06 -9.03
CA LYS A 612 34.14 -3.68 -9.44
C LYS A 612 33.10 -2.71 -8.89
N ALA A 613 31.82 -3.10 -8.94
CA ALA A 613 30.75 -2.29 -8.41
C ALA A 613 30.77 -2.18 -6.87
N VAL A 614 31.15 -3.24 -6.15
CA VAL A 614 31.36 -3.19 -4.69
C VAL A 614 32.52 -2.25 -4.35
N VAL A 615 33.64 -2.34 -5.07
CA VAL A 615 34.81 -1.45 -4.88
C VAL A 615 34.44 0.01 -5.16
N PHE A 616 33.65 0.25 -6.20
CA PHE A 616 33.08 1.57 -6.47
C PHE A 616 32.18 2.06 -5.33
N GLU A 617 31.29 1.20 -4.81
CA GLU A 617 30.29 1.65 -3.85
C GLU A 617 30.87 1.98 -2.47
N ILE A 618 31.91 1.25 -2.04
CA ILE A 618 32.61 1.54 -0.77
C ILE A 618 33.46 2.82 -0.83
N ASP A 619 33.80 3.32 -2.02
CA ASP A 619 34.56 4.57 -2.24
C ASP A 619 33.87 5.48 -3.27
N CYS A 620 32.54 5.58 -3.18
CA CYS A 620 31.74 6.33 -4.13
C CYS A 620 32.19 7.81 -4.19
N PRO A 621 32.41 8.40 -5.38
CA PRO A 621 32.67 9.83 -5.53
C PRO A 621 31.53 10.69 -4.95
N ARG A 622 31.86 11.81 -4.30
CA ARG A 622 30.86 12.66 -3.62
C ARG A 622 29.87 13.27 -4.59
N TRP A 623 30.34 13.71 -5.76
CA TRP A 623 29.49 14.30 -6.79
C TRP A 623 28.40 13.32 -7.25
N LEU A 624 28.72 12.03 -7.34
CA LEU A 624 27.78 11.00 -7.79
C LEU A 624 26.86 10.54 -6.67
N ALA A 625 27.35 10.44 -5.44
CA ALA A 625 26.50 10.21 -4.28
C ALA A 625 25.43 11.29 -4.17
N ALA A 626 25.83 12.57 -4.27
CA ALA A 626 24.91 13.70 -4.27
C ALA A 626 23.90 13.64 -5.43
N TRP A 627 24.36 13.34 -6.64
CA TRP A 627 23.47 13.19 -7.81
C TRP A 627 22.47 12.05 -7.64
N ARG A 628 22.90 10.86 -7.18
CA ARG A 628 22.03 9.70 -6.96
C ARG A 628 20.99 9.98 -5.88
N ASP A 629 21.40 10.54 -4.75
CA ASP A 629 20.51 10.81 -3.63
C ASP A 629 19.42 11.83 -4.01
N ILE A 630 19.78 12.89 -4.75
CA ILE A 630 18.81 13.89 -5.22
C ILE A 630 17.88 13.29 -6.28
N THR A 631 18.43 12.58 -7.26
CA THR A 631 17.62 11.95 -8.31
C THR A 631 16.63 10.92 -7.73
N TRP A 632 17.07 10.15 -6.74
CA TRP A 632 16.21 9.23 -6.01
C TRP A 632 15.16 9.97 -5.18
N LYS A 633 15.54 11.05 -4.49
CA LYS A 633 14.59 11.88 -3.76
C LYS A 633 13.48 12.44 -4.65
N MET A 634 13.82 12.86 -5.86
CA MET A 634 12.84 13.32 -6.85
C MET A 634 11.92 12.18 -7.31
N THR A 635 12.48 11.05 -7.70
CA THR A 635 11.71 9.93 -8.27
C THR A 635 10.89 9.18 -7.22
N GLN A 636 11.42 8.99 -6.01
CA GLN A 636 10.79 8.25 -4.92
C GLN A 636 9.88 9.14 -4.06
N ASP A 637 10.43 10.21 -3.46
CA ASP A 637 9.73 10.98 -2.43
C ASP A 637 8.68 11.93 -3.03
N LEU A 638 8.85 12.34 -4.30
CA LEU A 638 7.89 13.18 -5.03
C LEU A 638 7.12 12.40 -6.11
N GLY A 639 7.74 11.39 -6.74
CA GLY A 639 7.17 10.68 -7.87
C GLY A 639 6.30 9.46 -7.53
N ARG A 640 6.32 8.95 -6.28
CA ARG A 640 5.55 7.76 -5.88
C ARG A 640 4.68 8.03 -4.65
N SER A 641 3.49 7.43 -4.62
CA SER A 641 2.51 7.56 -3.53
C SER A 641 2.63 6.49 -2.43
N GLY A 642 3.56 5.53 -2.58
CA GLY A 642 3.81 4.47 -1.62
C GLY A 642 4.94 3.54 -2.07
N PHE A 643 5.38 2.68 -1.15
CA PHE A 643 6.37 1.63 -1.41
C PHE A 643 5.77 0.26 -1.05
N SER A 644 6.28 -0.79 -1.68
CA SER A 644 5.94 -2.16 -1.31
C SER A 644 6.96 -2.72 -0.32
N ALA A 645 6.51 -3.57 0.62
CA ALA A 645 7.44 -4.19 1.57
C ALA A 645 8.28 -5.25 0.85
N GLY A 646 9.55 -4.88 0.60
CA GLY A 646 10.56 -5.70 -0.03
C GLY A 646 11.09 -6.89 0.76
N VAL A 647 12.06 -7.59 0.16
CA VAL A 647 12.87 -8.61 0.84
C VAL A 647 13.65 -7.97 2.00
N ALA A 648 13.89 -8.70 3.10
CA ALA A 648 14.67 -8.16 4.21
C ALA A 648 16.12 -7.80 3.80
N VAL A 649 16.59 -6.65 4.26
CA VAL A 649 18.00 -6.23 4.13
C VAL A 649 18.80 -6.95 5.21
N GLU A 650 19.65 -7.88 4.78
CA GLU A 650 20.44 -8.70 5.70
C GLU A 650 21.78 -8.05 6.05
N GLU A 651 22.42 -7.37 5.10
CA GLU A 651 23.72 -6.70 5.32
C GLU A 651 23.81 -5.38 4.53
N ASP A 652 24.53 -4.40 5.07
CA ASP A 652 24.84 -3.10 4.42
C ASP A 652 26.34 -3.08 4.09
N ILE A 653 26.72 -2.82 2.84
CA ILE A 653 28.14 -2.89 2.42
C ILE A 653 29.03 -1.89 3.18
N LEU A 654 28.48 -0.75 3.58
CA LEU A 654 29.22 0.28 4.32
C LEU A 654 29.47 -0.16 5.77
N ARG A 655 28.71 -1.16 6.25
CA ARG A 655 28.81 -1.73 7.61
C ARG A 655 29.46 -3.12 7.64
N TYR A 656 29.61 -3.78 6.49
CA TYR A 656 30.20 -5.11 6.37
C TYR A 656 31.63 -5.13 6.90
N SER A 657 31.91 -6.02 7.87
CA SER A 657 33.16 -6.00 8.65
C SER A 657 34.42 -6.13 7.79
N GLU A 658 34.37 -6.95 6.75
CA GLU A 658 35.56 -7.27 5.95
C GLU A 658 35.95 -6.15 4.98
N THR A 659 35.01 -5.31 4.55
CA THR A 659 35.28 -4.14 3.69
C THR A 659 35.37 -2.83 4.46
N ARG A 660 34.82 -2.76 5.68
CA ARG A 660 34.77 -1.56 6.53
C ARG A 660 36.09 -0.76 6.65
N PRO A 661 37.28 -1.37 6.76
CA PRO A 661 38.54 -0.62 6.83
C PRO A 661 38.86 0.22 5.58
N PHE A 662 38.16 -0.05 4.48
CA PHE A 662 38.37 0.58 3.18
C PHE A 662 37.22 1.53 2.77
N VAL A 663 36.18 1.64 3.61
CA VAL A 663 34.98 2.41 3.30
C VAL A 663 35.19 3.90 3.51
N THR A 664 34.80 4.68 2.50
CA THR A 664 34.59 6.13 2.59
C THR A 664 33.10 6.40 2.75
N ASP A 665 32.62 6.53 4.00
CA ASP A 665 31.21 6.87 4.28
C ASP A 665 31.01 8.39 4.18
N LEU A 666 30.15 8.80 3.24
CA LEU A 666 29.80 10.21 3.00
C LEU A 666 28.46 10.57 3.64
N GLY A 667 27.80 9.64 4.33
CA GLY A 667 26.43 9.80 4.79
C GLY A 667 25.40 9.68 3.67
N GLN A 668 25.77 9.05 2.54
CA GLN A 668 24.88 8.87 1.40
C GLN A 668 23.65 8.01 1.75
N ARG A 669 22.51 8.36 1.13
CA ARG A 669 21.24 7.63 1.26
C ARG A 669 21.29 6.33 0.47
N LEU A 670 21.78 6.39 -0.76
CA LEU A 670 21.87 5.23 -1.64
C LEU A 670 23.20 4.50 -1.49
N THR A 671 23.11 3.17 -1.33
CA THR A 671 24.27 2.26 -1.32
C THR A 671 23.86 0.88 -1.84
N ILE A 672 24.69 -0.15 -1.69
CA ILE A 672 24.31 -1.54 -1.95
C ILE A 672 24.17 -2.32 -0.63
N GLY A 673 23.11 -3.12 -0.54
CA GLY A 673 22.89 -4.06 0.55
C GLY A 673 22.88 -5.50 0.05
N SER A 674 22.89 -6.46 0.97
CA SER A 674 22.77 -7.89 0.65
C SER A 674 21.42 -8.44 1.08
N THR A 675 20.81 -9.24 0.22
CA THR A 675 19.64 -10.09 0.54
C THR A 675 20.02 -11.37 1.29
N ALA A 676 21.30 -11.73 1.29
CA ALA A 676 21.84 -12.89 1.99
C ALA A 676 22.66 -12.46 3.20
N LYS A 677 22.58 -13.24 4.29
CA LYS A 677 23.40 -13.03 5.49
C LYS A 677 24.87 -13.35 5.20
N SER A 678 25.78 -12.52 5.70
CA SER A 678 27.20 -12.88 5.81
C SER A 678 27.34 -14.17 6.61
N PHE A 679 28.24 -15.06 6.20
CA PHE A 679 28.50 -16.30 6.93
C PHE A 679 28.95 -16.00 8.37
N LEU A 680 29.63 -14.87 8.60
CA LEU A 680 30.09 -14.40 9.91
C LEU A 680 28.95 -14.18 10.93
N ARG A 681 27.73 -13.93 10.45
CA ARG A 681 26.54 -13.70 11.29
C ARG A 681 25.63 -14.92 11.42
N THR A 682 25.95 -16.00 10.72
CA THR A 682 25.19 -17.25 10.80
C THR A 682 25.70 -18.15 11.92
N HIS A 683 24.91 -19.16 12.30
CA HIS A 683 25.33 -20.20 13.23
C HIS A 683 26.53 -21.03 12.71
N TYR A 684 26.95 -20.82 11.46
CA TYR A 684 28.13 -21.42 10.85
C TYR A 684 29.44 -20.69 11.15
N ASN A 685 29.43 -19.57 11.90
CA ASN A 685 30.63 -18.78 12.20
C ASN A 685 31.73 -19.64 12.87
N GLY A 686 31.37 -20.57 13.77
CA GLY A 686 32.31 -21.52 14.37
C GLY A 686 32.19 -22.93 13.78
N ARG A 687 33.31 -23.52 13.35
CA ARG A 687 33.40 -24.91 12.88
C ARG A 687 34.21 -25.76 13.86
N SER A 688 33.71 -26.96 14.16
CA SER A 688 34.43 -27.95 14.97
C SER A 688 35.30 -28.83 14.08
N PHE A 689 36.45 -29.28 14.58
CA PHE A 689 37.30 -30.22 13.84
C PHE A 689 36.67 -31.63 13.81
N SER A 690 36.91 -32.47 12.79
CA SER A 690 37.82 -32.34 11.65
C SER A 690 37.17 -31.61 10.47
N VAL A 691 37.48 -30.31 10.30
CA VAL A 691 36.97 -29.46 9.22
C VAL A 691 38.07 -29.22 8.19
N ARG A 692 37.73 -29.23 6.89
CA ARG A 692 38.68 -28.91 5.83
C ARG A 692 38.91 -27.40 5.72
N PHE A 693 40.07 -26.99 5.22
CA PHE A 693 40.41 -25.56 5.13
C PHE A 693 39.51 -24.77 4.17
N ASP A 694 39.04 -25.40 3.09
CA ASP A 694 38.07 -24.83 2.15
C ASP A 694 36.70 -24.55 2.78
N GLU A 695 36.35 -25.22 3.87
CA GLU A 695 35.13 -24.94 4.65
C GLU A 695 35.35 -23.84 5.72
N VAL A 696 36.60 -23.42 5.93
CA VAL A 696 36.97 -22.32 6.85
C VAL A 696 37.17 -21.02 6.07
N ALA A 697 37.85 -21.06 4.93
CA ALA A 697 38.09 -19.89 4.07
C ALA A 697 37.04 -19.84 2.93
N LEU A 698 35.86 -19.28 3.25
CA LEU A 698 34.71 -19.25 2.35
C LEU A 698 34.77 -18.07 1.37
N PRO A 699 34.20 -18.22 0.16
CA PRO A 699 33.97 -17.10 -0.73
C PRO A 699 32.94 -16.12 -0.12
N ASN A 700 32.86 -14.91 -0.68
CA ASN A 700 31.84 -13.94 -0.28
C ASN A 700 30.44 -14.48 -0.61
N GLY A 701 29.58 -14.60 0.40
CA GLY A 701 28.22 -15.13 0.29
C GLY A 701 27.15 -14.07 0.06
N LEU A 702 27.53 -12.79 0.01
CA LEU A 702 26.60 -11.67 -0.10
C LEU A 702 25.99 -11.58 -1.51
N ARG A 703 24.71 -11.20 -1.57
CA ARG A 703 23.94 -11.04 -2.80
C ARG A 703 23.45 -9.61 -2.90
N PHE A 704 24.25 -8.81 -3.61
CA PHE A 704 24.12 -7.37 -3.62
C PHE A 704 22.94 -6.86 -4.47
N LYS A 705 22.26 -5.85 -3.93
CA LYS A 705 21.18 -5.08 -4.56
C LYS A 705 21.28 -3.61 -4.13
N LEU A 706 20.69 -2.72 -4.91
CA LEU A 706 20.71 -1.29 -4.61
C LEU A 706 19.72 -0.97 -3.49
N LEU A 707 20.19 -0.27 -2.46
CA LEU A 707 19.54 -0.07 -1.16
C LEU A 707 19.38 1.43 -0.87
N ASP A 708 18.17 1.83 -0.49
CA ASP A 708 17.91 3.07 0.23
C ASP A 708 18.13 2.83 1.73
N LYS A 709 19.24 3.34 2.27
CA LYS A 709 19.65 3.10 3.66
C LYS A 709 18.71 3.77 4.68
N ASP A 710 18.15 4.91 4.32
CA ASP A 710 17.30 5.71 5.22
C ASP A 710 15.95 5.03 5.44
N SER A 711 15.36 4.53 4.34
CA SER A 711 14.08 3.83 4.38
C SER A 711 14.22 2.31 4.58
N ARG A 712 15.43 1.76 4.45
CA ARG A 712 15.73 0.31 4.44
C ARG A 712 14.91 -0.48 3.43
N ILE A 713 14.74 0.07 2.24
CA ILE A 713 14.02 -0.55 1.11
C ILE A 713 14.96 -0.75 -0.07
N TRP A 714 14.70 -1.76 -0.89
CA TRP A 714 15.39 -1.91 -2.17
C TRP A 714 14.83 -0.91 -3.17
N ILE A 715 15.69 -0.35 -4.02
CA ILE A 715 15.26 0.64 -5.02
C ILE A 715 14.24 0.07 -6.02
N THR A 716 14.24 -1.26 -6.21
CA THR A 716 13.33 -1.96 -7.11
C THR A 716 11.94 -2.24 -6.53
N ASP A 717 11.71 -1.97 -5.24
CA ASP A 717 10.43 -2.18 -4.53
C ASP A 717 9.59 -0.89 -4.38
#